data_AF-A0AA36NER3-F1
#
_entry.id   AF-A0AA36NER3-F1
#
_cell.length_a   1.000
_cell.length_b   1.000
_cell.length_c   1.000
_cell.angle_alpha   90.00
_cell.angle_beta   90.00
_cell.angle_gamma   90.00
#
_symmetry.space_group_name_H-M   'P 1'
#
loop_
_entity.id
_entity.type
_entity.pdbx_description
1 polymer ?
#
loop_
_entity_poly.entity_id
_entity_poly.type
_entity_poly.pdbx_seq_one_letter_code
_entity_poly.pdbx_strand_id
1 'polypeptide(L)'
;MARSQVEAHLKEAGLDFLIQFLDDWGVQHVEDLQLLEEEDLEKAGVKLVPRRRFRKLQQSLQELSVISVPSLPSEQSEWCLEGDVSHSWNLPSETLDFTELLAQKPGRVPVSCFKVHDGEAKFIETREHVRRAVHWKLRPEEGWQFITMEFPAKSLELKVAVERYSSGFEHGGRRYYFVSSSKADAYPHGPSAWLAAPPFGGSEQIDLALGFGKVFRLEKATAQIPNPTFRLRARVKQLFSSMIVYMEAVHLQIQVVPDFVDEQLIRDDGAGEADPEILEMLAAAAGGCETFGLNRLVGDSAQIRCSGLKGMLIASPRLKGSRKVEVPETMLKFGATDFSQECLSVLSFSRVRPTSLGLDVILRLEAAQCDMKALVQGHKRYLRRVSRMDGFRAGAFDGLYYDLHDEKTMTEPEIWSQKTYIGTHLELLLCGFDPHQHPLLEVILRQKEAALKKAMKHVHLRGCWSARGHPEPQGEGGSLELKDNEIFLMVPCDAEESGWRALTGEVIINYLSDRDPNSLRLAVAKDSEALRAKCAPGALFFSKKGRPLQVNLSWDFDGDYFQVITQEEVVSSFRGETAPGPLPRFKDPQLTDVVINSLVDVHAHFLLEYPPREEIGLHHWQWQMKAGEGPLAASSLEGRQTAAAYCKSLDVEKGKPLPKLGPYPNGPRWDFMNKKEGAQTVHSQTSAGECYRQAAKAFEEFQAAKAPGERGADADLMKAWKGLCDELGPPKCEAMKKLAARVRGDWAQNIRDGCNRAEREAGGNPNACMDEELRGEWLTHLQKRVQEEVERQNFTLTQLALAAWHMKYVDQGVSLEKKDPSPSFPWVLFREELLQWKEHGQGCPKRQLRKNHALLRKLQRNISEAMTDADKEAKVKEAIQGLRGHMKCQQCLDTRTKLLSDLHLGSWSAAAEAVRGIAGRGEVEEVDCEELRFAKAFISDTLEHGKQPGAKLQELVDQLVTGQESFRKLELTAVRFHGELYVVEGNHRLWCIKEAQRRLQKKLSVSVRVPNLYFGFIHRQEHKEPALPYFLQRFDPRFEGKEVEVQVLNNESPKATEHDSQLGTGASQQRPSCPKCGGGMVERANRSRWVKVLGLRQLLCFRVQWYEKPSRSDCGPTKLDTVDLLA
;
A
#
# COMPACT_ATOMS: atom_id res chain seq x y z
N MET A 1 -25.92 -6.98 40.28
CA MET A 1 -27.38 -7.21 40.01
C MET A 1 -28.23 -6.14 40.71
N ALA A 2 -29.53 -5.98 40.41
CA ALA A 2 -30.40 -4.98 41.04
C ALA A 2 -31.15 -5.52 42.28
N ARG A 3 -31.53 -4.64 43.22
CA ARG A 3 -32.22 -4.98 44.49
C ARG A 3 -33.39 -5.96 44.37
N SER A 4 -34.23 -5.82 43.35
CA SER A 4 -35.37 -6.72 43.11
C SER A 4 -34.94 -8.18 42.86
N GLN A 5 -33.74 -8.40 42.34
CA GLN A 5 -33.13 -9.72 42.16
C GLN A 5 -32.54 -10.25 43.48
N VAL A 6 -31.96 -9.38 44.32
CA VAL A 6 -31.53 -9.71 45.70
C VAL A 6 -32.72 -10.24 46.50
N GLU A 7 -33.84 -9.53 46.46
CA GLU A 7 -35.07 -9.93 47.14
C GLU A 7 -35.64 -11.25 46.61
N ALA A 8 -35.56 -11.50 45.30
CA ALA A 8 -35.99 -12.75 44.70
C ALA A 8 -35.16 -13.94 45.19
N HIS A 9 -33.82 -13.80 45.21
CA HIS A 9 -32.92 -14.84 45.71
C HIS A 9 -33.04 -15.09 47.22
N LEU A 10 -33.30 -14.05 48.02
CA LEU A 10 -33.60 -14.22 49.45
C LEU A 10 -34.93 -14.96 49.67
N LYS A 11 -35.97 -14.66 48.89
CA LYS A 11 -37.25 -15.42 48.91
C LYS A 11 -37.02 -16.89 48.51
N GLU A 12 -36.27 -17.14 47.44
CA GLU A 12 -35.93 -18.50 46.96
C GLU A 12 -35.14 -19.32 47.99
N ALA A 13 -34.20 -18.70 48.71
CA ALA A 13 -33.46 -19.33 49.80
C ALA A 13 -34.29 -19.57 51.09
N GLY A 14 -35.53 -19.09 51.15
CA GLY A 14 -36.35 -19.10 52.37
C GLY A 14 -35.78 -18.19 53.47
N LEU A 15 -35.38 -16.99 53.06
CA LEU A 15 -34.76 -15.91 53.85
C LEU A 15 -35.47 -14.57 53.59
N ASP A 16 -36.74 -14.63 53.19
CA ASP A 16 -37.62 -13.48 52.92
C ASP A 16 -37.69 -12.48 54.09
N PHE A 17 -37.64 -12.97 55.33
CA PHE A 17 -37.59 -12.12 56.52
C PHE A 17 -36.31 -11.27 56.65
N LEU A 18 -35.26 -11.52 55.84
CA LEU A 18 -34.06 -10.67 55.79
C LEU A 18 -34.26 -9.42 54.92
N ILE A 19 -35.29 -9.39 54.07
CA ILE A 19 -35.52 -8.28 53.12
C ILE A 19 -35.74 -6.94 53.86
N GLN A 20 -36.36 -6.98 55.04
CA GLN A 20 -36.61 -5.78 55.84
C GLN A 20 -35.32 -5.12 56.40
N PHE A 21 -34.18 -5.82 56.39
CA PHE A 21 -32.90 -5.29 56.87
C PHE A 21 -31.98 -4.80 55.74
N LEU A 22 -32.38 -4.96 54.47
CA LEU A 22 -31.52 -4.56 53.33
C LEU A 22 -31.27 -3.05 53.28
N ASP A 23 -32.22 -2.24 53.71
CA ASP A 23 -32.04 -0.78 53.85
C ASP A 23 -31.05 -0.43 54.97
N ASP A 24 -31.21 -1.04 56.15
CA ASP A 24 -30.32 -0.85 57.31
C ASP A 24 -28.88 -1.31 57.02
N TRP A 25 -28.72 -2.29 56.13
CA TRP A 25 -27.45 -2.83 55.65
C TRP A 25 -26.90 -2.13 54.40
N GLY A 26 -27.64 -1.17 53.82
CA GLY A 26 -27.20 -0.44 52.62
C GLY A 26 -27.15 -1.26 51.33
N VAL A 27 -27.78 -2.44 51.28
CA VAL A 27 -27.71 -3.36 50.13
C VAL A 27 -28.62 -2.87 48.99
N GLN A 28 -28.02 -2.39 47.91
CA GLN A 28 -28.72 -2.04 46.66
C GLN A 28 -28.46 -3.05 45.54
N HIS A 29 -27.36 -3.80 45.65
CA HIS A 29 -26.86 -4.75 44.68
C HIS A 29 -26.57 -6.13 45.32
N VAL A 30 -26.38 -7.18 44.50
CA VAL A 30 -26.04 -8.53 45.01
C VAL A 30 -24.64 -8.57 45.60
N GLU A 31 -23.78 -7.74 45.04
CA GLU A 31 -22.40 -7.50 45.40
C GLU A 31 -22.32 -7.00 46.86
N ASP A 32 -23.22 -6.11 47.28
CA ASP A 32 -23.33 -5.65 48.69
C ASP A 32 -23.76 -6.80 49.62
N LEU A 33 -24.63 -7.70 49.16
CA LEU A 33 -25.06 -8.88 49.93
C LEU A 33 -23.90 -9.89 50.16
N GLN A 34 -22.88 -9.89 49.28
CA GLN A 34 -21.67 -10.69 49.45
C GLN A 34 -20.71 -10.10 50.51
N LEU A 35 -20.82 -8.80 50.80
CA LEU A 35 -19.98 -8.10 51.79
C LEU A 35 -20.51 -8.20 53.23
N LEU A 36 -21.74 -8.68 53.43
CA LEU A 36 -22.32 -8.83 54.77
C LEU A 36 -21.64 -9.95 55.58
N GLU A 37 -21.14 -9.57 56.75
CA GLU A 37 -20.49 -10.50 57.68
C GLU A 37 -21.51 -11.18 58.60
N GLU A 38 -21.09 -12.26 59.29
CA GLU A 38 -21.98 -12.94 60.24
C GLU A 38 -22.39 -12.05 61.42
N GLU A 39 -21.57 -11.07 61.79
CA GLU A 39 -21.89 -10.11 62.84
C GLU A 39 -23.13 -9.27 62.53
N ASP A 40 -23.41 -8.98 61.26
CA ASP A 40 -24.57 -8.18 60.87
C ASP A 40 -25.86 -9.00 60.93
N LEU A 41 -25.75 -10.31 60.64
CA LEU A 41 -26.80 -11.29 60.92
C LEU A 41 -26.97 -11.54 62.43
N GLU A 42 -25.91 -11.39 63.25
CA GLU A 42 -26.03 -11.45 64.71
C GLU A 42 -26.80 -10.25 65.25
N LYS A 43 -26.44 -9.03 64.83
CA LYS A 43 -27.08 -7.76 65.22
C LYS A 43 -28.57 -7.73 64.84
N ALA A 44 -28.93 -8.28 63.67
CA ALA A 44 -30.32 -8.43 63.23
C ALA A 44 -31.09 -9.60 63.91
N GLY A 45 -30.50 -10.28 64.91
CA GLY A 45 -31.16 -11.34 65.67
C GLY A 45 -31.41 -12.65 64.87
N VAL A 46 -30.70 -12.83 63.75
CA VAL A 46 -30.92 -13.95 62.84
C VAL A 46 -30.47 -15.26 63.49
N LYS A 47 -31.36 -16.26 63.54
CA LYS A 47 -31.07 -17.57 64.15
C LYS A 47 -30.08 -18.38 63.31
N LEU A 48 -29.34 -19.29 63.96
CA LEU A 48 -28.25 -20.09 63.38
C LEU A 48 -28.61 -20.85 62.08
N VAL A 49 -29.84 -21.37 61.97
CA VAL A 49 -30.28 -22.14 60.79
C VAL A 49 -30.45 -21.25 59.55
N PRO A 50 -31.19 -20.12 59.61
CA PRO A 50 -31.15 -19.10 58.56
C PRO A 50 -29.75 -18.61 58.18
N ARG A 51 -28.83 -18.37 59.13
CA ARG A 51 -27.45 -17.96 58.79
C ARG A 51 -26.72 -18.98 57.92
N ARG A 52 -26.89 -20.28 58.19
CA ARG A 52 -26.34 -21.34 57.32
C ARG A 52 -26.94 -21.35 55.91
N ARG A 53 -28.21 -20.96 55.75
CA ARG A 53 -28.82 -20.77 54.42
C ARG A 53 -28.28 -19.52 53.74
N PHE A 54 -28.09 -18.44 54.49
CA PHE A 54 -27.52 -17.19 53.97
C PHE A 54 -26.09 -17.38 53.48
N ARG A 55 -25.21 -18.06 54.24
CA ARG A 55 -23.87 -18.42 53.75
C ARG A 55 -23.90 -19.27 52.48
N LYS A 56 -24.84 -20.22 52.37
CA LYS A 56 -25.01 -21.01 51.14
C LYS A 56 -25.47 -20.15 49.97
N LEU A 57 -26.36 -19.18 50.21
CA LEU A 57 -26.78 -18.23 49.20
C LEU A 57 -25.61 -17.33 48.77
N GLN A 58 -24.84 -16.78 49.71
CA GLN A 58 -23.61 -16.03 49.41
C GLN A 58 -22.61 -16.87 48.60
N GLN A 59 -22.41 -18.15 48.95
CA GLN A 59 -21.55 -19.07 48.19
C GLN A 59 -22.08 -19.31 46.77
N SER A 60 -23.37 -19.58 46.58
CA SER A 60 -23.93 -19.76 45.24
C SER A 60 -23.96 -18.47 44.41
N LEU A 61 -24.12 -17.31 45.05
CA LEU A 61 -23.98 -16.01 44.39
C LEU A 61 -22.51 -15.71 44.04
N GLN A 62 -21.55 -16.12 44.88
CA GLN A 62 -20.13 -16.06 44.57
C GLN A 62 -19.78 -17.00 43.40
N GLU A 63 -20.27 -18.23 43.40
CA GLU A 63 -20.12 -19.19 42.29
C GLU A 63 -20.71 -18.65 40.97
N LEU A 64 -21.84 -17.94 41.02
CA LEU A 64 -22.41 -17.24 39.86
C LEU A 64 -21.54 -16.07 39.38
N SER A 65 -20.89 -15.32 40.30
CA SER A 65 -19.86 -14.32 39.92
C SER A 65 -18.51 -14.92 39.50
N VAL A 66 -18.30 -16.22 39.71
CA VAL A 66 -17.10 -16.98 39.31
C VAL A 66 -17.29 -17.68 37.94
N ILE A 67 -18.37 -17.38 37.22
CA ILE A 67 -18.41 -17.59 35.76
C ILE A 67 -17.48 -16.56 35.10
N SER A 68 -16.18 -16.87 35.14
CA SER A 68 -15.11 -16.04 34.63
C SER A 68 -15.17 -15.92 33.11
N VAL A 69 -15.77 -14.82 32.63
CA VAL A 69 -15.28 -14.19 31.41
C VAL A 69 -13.82 -13.81 31.67
N PRO A 70 -12.86 -14.16 30.80
CA PRO A 70 -11.47 -13.73 30.97
C PRO A 70 -11.42 -12.20 31.04
N SER A 71 -10.81 -11.66 32.09
CA SER A 71 -10.75 -10.23 32.36
C SER A 71 -10.03 -9.49 31.23
N LEU A 72 -10.78 -8.67 30.49
CA LEU A 72 -10.22 -7.50 29.83
C LEU A 72 -9.64 -6.55 30.90
N PRO A 73 -8.53 -5.85 30.63
CA PRO A 73 -8.08 -4.77 31.50
C PRO A 73 -9.16 -3.70 31.59
N SER A 74 -9.48 -3.27 32.81
CA SER A 74 -10.41 -2.15 33.03
C SER A 74 -9.72 -0.83 32.72
N GLU A 75 -10.10 -0.17 31.63
CA GLU A 75 -9.84 1.25 31.42
C GLU A 75 -10.69 2.08 32.40
N GLN A 76 -10.27 2.11 33.66
CA GLN A 76 -10.71 3.13 34.61
C GLN A 76 -9.82 4.36 34.45
N SER A 77 -10.33 5.37 33.73
CA SER A 77 -9.87 6.75 33.92
C SER A 77 -11.05 7.71 33.82
N GLU A 78 -11.80 7.81 34.93
CA GLU A 78 -12.61 9.00 35.18
C GLU A 78 -11.67 10.20 35.33
N TRP A 79 -11.67 11.10 34.36
CA TRP A 79 -11.06 12.42 34.51
C TRP A 79 -12.15 13.49 34.52
N CYS A 80 -12.52 13.93 35.73
CA CYS A 80 -13.21 15.19 35.90
C CYS A 80 -12.27 16.34 35.50
N LEU A 81 -12.61 17.05 34.43
CA LEU A 81 -12.01 18.33 34.08
C LEU A 81 -13.11 19.40 33.94
N GLU A 82 -13.45 20.02 35.07
CA GLU A 82 -14.02 21.37 35.04
C GLU A 82 -12.92 22.33 34.57
N GLY A 83 -13.12 22.94 33.40
CA GLY A 83 -12.14 23.86 32.80
C GLY A 83 -12.71 24.57 31.59
N ASP A 84 -13.17 25.81 31.79
CA ASP A 84 -13.73 26.69 30.75
C ASP A 84 -12.74 26.90 29.59
N VAL A 85 -13.10 26.41 28.39
CA VAL A 85 -12.44 26.79 27.13
C VAL A 85 -13.51 27.01 26.06
N SER A 86 -13.84 28.27 25.81
CA SER A 86 -14.85 28.69 24.82
C SER A 86 -14.24 28.96 23.43
N HIS A 87 -15.09 28.80 22.41
CA HIS A 87 -14.91 29.11 20.97
C HIS A 87 -14.29 27.98 20.13
N SER A 88 -14.93 27.31 19.16
CA SER A 88 -16.11 27.49 18.28
C SER A 88 -15.76 27.69 16.79
N TRP A 89 -15.61 26.59 16.05
CA TRP A 89 -15.90 26.57 14.60
C TRP A 89 -17.28 25.94 14.40
N ASN A 90 -18.29 26.78 14.17
CA ASN A 90 -19.67 26.35 14.06
C ASN A 90 -20.02 25.85 12.64
N LEU A 91 -19.74 24.57 12.39
CA LEU A 91 -20.64 23.66 11.68
C LEU A 91 -20.75 22.41 12.55
N PRO A 92 -21.94 21.78 12.66
CA PRO A 92 -22.29 20.99 13.85
C PRO A 92 -21.47 19.70 13.97
N SER A 93 -20.39 19.79 14.75
CA SER A 93 -19.95 18.71 15.62
C SER A 93 -20.40 19.02 17.05
N GLU A 94 -21.70 19.28 17.22
CA GLU A 94 -22.35 18.88 18.46
C GLU A 94 -22.09 17.38 18.59
N THR A 95 -21.30 17.02 19.61
CA THR A 95 -21.42 15.78 20.36
C THR A 95 -22.16 14.64 19.65
N LEU A 96 -21.48 14.00 18.68
CA LEU A 96 -21.62 12.56 18.58
C LEU A 96 -20.97 12.01 19.84
N ASP A 97 -21.78 11.87 20.88
CA ASP A 97 -21.37 11.22 22.12
C ASP A 97 -20.99 9.79 21.75
N PHE A 98 -19.69 9.50 21.78
CA PHE A 98 -19.15 8.22 21.31
C PHE A 98 -19.62 7.04 22.17
N THR A 99 -20.25 7.30 23.32
CA THR A 99 -20.90 6.29 24.15
C THR A 99 -22.14 5.65 23.50
N GLU A 100 -22.77 6.27 22.49
CA GLU A 100 -23.96 5.75 21.79
C GLU A 100 -23.75 5.42 20.30
N LEU A 101 -22.53 5.07 19.87
CA LEU A 101 -22.34 4.57 18.49
C LEU A 101 -23.07 3.22 18.28
N LEU A 102 -24.15 3.25 17.48
CA LEU A 102 -24.91 2.07 17.05
C LEU A 102 -24.08 1.09 16.20
N ALA A 103 -22.95 1.54 15.65
CA ALA A 103 -21.99 0.71 14.95
C ALA A 103 -20.90 0.20 15.91
N GLN A 104 -20.58 -1.10 15.84
CA GLN A 104 -19.68 -1.79 16.76
C GLN A 104 -18.53 -2.48 16.03
N LYS A 105 -17.35 -2.50 16.66
CA LYS A 105 -16.24 -3.35 16.20
C LYS A 105 -16.60 -4.83 16.46
N PRO A 106 -16.31 -5.74 15.52
CA PRO A 106 -16.42 -7.17 15.76
C PRO A 106 -15.51 -7.59 16.90
N GLY A 107 -16.10 -8.19 17.94
CA GLY A 107 -15.36 -8.95 18.93
C GLY A 107 -14.56 -10.09 18.28
N ARG A 108 -13.73 -10.76 19.08
CA ARG A 108 -13.00 -11.96 18.66
C ARG A 108 -13.70 -13.23 19.15
N VAL A 109 -13.31 -14.36 18.59
CA VAL A 109 -13.79 -15.70 18.92
C VAL A 109 -12.57 -16.64 18.90
N PRO A 110 -12.34 -17.43 19.96
CA PRO A 110 -11.33 -18.49 19.94
C PRO A 110 -11.78 -19.60 18.98
N VAL A 111 -10.90 -19.96 18.03
CA VAL A 111 -11.14 -21.03 17.07
C VAL A 111 -9.95 -21.98 17.07
N SER A 112 -10.19 -23.25 17.43
CA SER A 112 -9.15 -24.27 17.38
C SER A 112 -8.81 -24.61 15.93
N CYS A 113 -7.52 -24.62 15.61
CA CYS A 113 -6.98 -24.89 14.27
C CYS A 113 -6.42 -26.32 14.21
N PHE A 114 -6.92 -27.09 13.26
CA PHE A 114 -6.50 -28.45 12.98
C PHE A 114 -5.88 -28.56 11.59
N LYS A 115 -4.98 -29.53 11.42
CA LYS A 115 -4.40 -29.89 10.13
C LYS A 115 -4.48 -31.41 9.95
N VAL A 116 -5.05 -31.84 8.84
CA VAL A 116 -5.16 -33.25 8.50
C VAL A 116 -3.84 -33.73 7.89
N HIS A 117 -3.20 -34.70 8.54
CA HIS A 117 -1.95 -35.33 8.11
C HIS A 117 -2.10 -36.85 8.24
N ASP A 118 -1.75 -37.62 7.21
CA ASP A 118 -1.99 -39.07 7.12
C ASP A 118 -3.48 -39.46 7.33
N GLY A 119 -4.40 -38.57 6.94
CA GLY A 119 -5.85 -38.72 7.15
C GLY A 119 -6.35 -38.36 8.55
N GLU A 120 -5.47 -38.01 9.49
CA GLU A 120 -5.83 -37.67 10.88
C GLU A 120 -5.70 -36.17 11.16
N ALA A 121 -6.75 -35.58 11.74
CA ALA A 121 -6.78 -34.19 12.16
C ALA A 121 -5.93 -33.99 13.42
N LYS A 122 -4.80 -33.31 13.28
CA LYS A 122 -3.87 -32.96 14.37
C LYS A 122 -4.13 -31.52 14.80
N PHE A 123 -4.30 -31.28 16.09
CA PHE A 123 -4.41 -29.93 16.65
C PHE A 123 -3.09 -29.17 16.43
N ILE A 124 -3.19 -27.90 16.05
CA ILE A 124 -2.03 -27.02 15.83
C ILE A 124 -1.97 -25.96 16.94
N GLU A 125 -3.02 -25.17 17.08
CA GLU A 125 -3.13 -24.06 18.04
C GLU A 125 -4.59 -23.57 18.10
N THR A 126 -4.93 -22.74 19.09
CA THR A 126 -6.18 -21.96 19.10
C THR A 126 -5.86 -20.52 18.70
N ARG A 127 -6.59 -19.97 17.74
CA ARG A 127 -6.41 -18.60 17.26
C ARG A 127 -7.61 -17.72 17.59
N GLU A 128 -7.35 -16.49 17.98
CA GLU A 128 -8.38 -15.45 18.06
C GLU A 128 -8.75 -14.94 16.67
N HIS A 129 -9.93 -15.31 16.20
CA HIS A 129 -10.48 -14.82 14.94
C HIS A 129 -11.47 -13.68 15.17
N VAL A 130 -11.34 -12.60 14.38
CA VAL A 130 -12.37 -11.56 14.28
C VAL A 130 -13.71 -12.20 13.89
N ARG A 131 -14.81 -11.76 14.52
CA ARG A 131 -16.16 -12.25 14.20
C ARG A 131 -16.47 -12.14 12.69
N ARG A 132 -17.32 -13.05 12.23
CA ARG A 132 -17.81 -13.17 10.86
C ARG A 132 -19.33 -13.01 10.87
N ALA A 133 -19.95 -12.62 9.76
CA ALA A 133 -21.41 -12.43 9.71
C ALA A 133 -22.20 -13.70 10.11
N VAL A 134 -21.65 -14.89 9.88
CA VAL A 134 -22.25 -16.16 10.33
C VAL A 134 -22.35 -16.28 11.86
N HIS A 135 -21.48 -15.64 12.64
CA HIS A 135 -21.56 -15.66 14.09
C HIS A 135 -22.77 -14.88 14.63
N TRP A 136 -23.46 -14.11 13.79
CA TRP A 136 -24.76 -13.52 14.15
C TRP A 136 -25.88 -14.58 14.19
N LYS A 137 -25.77 -15.64 13.39
CA LYS A 137 -26.72 -16.76 13.32
C LYS A 137 -26.30 -17.97 14.15
N LEU A 138 -25.00 -18.11 14.37
CA LEU A 138 -24.36 -19.18 15.15
C LEU A 138 -23.59 -18.52 16.30
N ARG A 139 -24.30 -17.97 17.29
CA ARG A 139 -23.71 -17.09 18.31
C ARG A 139 -22.84 -17.87 19.31
N PRO A 140 -21.55 -17.52 19.49
CA PRO A 140 -20.71 -18.13 20.53
C PRO A 140 -21.30 -18.04 21.94
N GLU A 141 -22.03 -16.97 22.23
CA GLU A 141 -22.74 -16.70 23.48
C GLU A 141 -23.88 -17.70 23.76
N GLU A 142 -24.51 -18.22 22.71
CA GLU A 142 -25.50 -19.30 22.80
C GLU A 142 -24.83 -20.68 22.89
N GLY A 143 -23.51 -20.72 23.09
CA GLY A 143 -22.73 -21.92 23.22
C GLY A 143 -22.33 -22.57 21.89
N TRP A 144 -22.45 -21.90 20.74
CA TRP A 144 -21.85 -22.39 19.49
C TRP A 144 -20.31 -22.37 19.59
N GLN A 145 -19.66 -23.41 19.07
CA GLN A 145 -18.20 -23.47 19.01
C GLN A 145 -17.71 -23.75 17.60
N PHE A 146 -16.51 -23.23 17.28
CA PHE A 146 -15.95 -23.27 15.93
C PHE A 146 -14.54 -23.87 15.93
N ILE A 147 -14.24 -24.60 14.87
CA ILE A 147 -12.89 -25.00 14.51
C ILE A 147 -12.60 -24.70 13.05
N THR A 148 -11.32 -24.59 12.71
CA THR A 148 -10.85 -24.66 11.33
C THR A 148 -10.05 -25.93 11.10
N MET A 149 -10.18 -26.52 9.92
CA MET A 149 -9.47 -27.74 9.55
C MET A 149 -8.83 -27.57 8.18
N GLU A 150 -7.50 -27.62 8.10
CA GLU A 150 -6.72 -27.64 6.87
C GLU A 150 -6.57 -29.08 6.37
N PHE A 151 -7.03 -29.35 5.15
CA PHE A 151 -6.99 -30.68 4.51
C PHE A 151 -5.75 -30.80 3.59
N PRO A 152 -5.29 -32.03 3.29
CA PRO A 152 -4.23 -32.25 2.30
C PRO A 152 -4.65 -31.84 0.87
N ALA A 153 -3.68 -31.41 0.07
CA ALA A 153 -3.90 -30.96 -1.31
C ALA A 153 -4.05 -32.11 -2.33
N LYS A 154 -3.58 -33.33 -2.02
CA LYS A 154 -3.68 -34.46 -2.94
C LYS A 154 -5.12 -34.99 -2.96
N SER A 155 -5.71 -35.15 -4.14
CA SER A 155 -7.12 -35.53 -4.32
C SER A 155 -7.54 -36.80 -3.55
N LEU A 156 -6.71 -37.85 -3.54
CA LEU A 156 -7.02 -39.10 -2.83
C LEU A 156 -6.99 -38.92 -1.29
N GLU A 157 -5.98 -38.23 -0.77
CA GLU A 157 -5.85 -37.95 0.68
C GLU A 157 -6.97 -37.00 1.15
N LEU A 158 -7.32 -36.01 0.33
CA LEU A 158 -8.44 -35.10 0.54
C LEU A 158 -9.76 -35.88 0.59
N LYS A 159 -10.01 -36.76 -0.37
CA LYS A 159 -11.22 -37.59 -0.43
C LYS A 159 -11.40 -38.42 0.84
N VAL A 160 -10.38 -39.20 1.22
CA VAL A 160 -10.42 -40.04 2.43
C VAL A 160 -10.66 -39.20 3.70
N ALA A 161 -10.03 -38.02 3.80
CA ALA A 161 -10.23 -37.12 4.93
C ALA A 161 -11.63 -36.50 4.98
N VAL A 162 -12.18 -36.06 3.84
CA VAL A 162 -13.51 -35.46 3.76
C VAL A 162 -14.59 -36.51 4.03
N GLU A 163 -14.47 -37.72 3.47
CA GLU A 163 -15.36 -38.84 3.76
C GLU A 163 -15.34 -39.16 5.26
N ARG A 164 -14.16 -39.27 5.87
CA ARG A 164 -13.97 -39.51 7.32
C ARG A 164 -14.67 -38.47 8.20
N TYR A 165 -14.55 -37.17 7.89
CA TYR A 165 -15.10 -36.10 8.73
C TYR A 165 -16.49 -35.59 8.30
N SER A 166 -17.07 -36.12 7.22
CA SER A 166 -18.41 -35.75 6.72
C SER A 166 -19.52 -35.99 7.74
N SER A 167 -19.44 -37.08 8.51
CA SER A 167 -20.40 -37.41 9.58
C SER A 167 -20.21 -36.59 10.88
N GLY A 168 -19.20 -35.72 10.91
CA GLY A 168 -18.79 -34.92 12.05
C GLY A 168 -17.38 -35.28 12.56
N PHE A 169 -16.76 -34.34 13.26
CA PHE A 169 -15.45 -34.49 13.90
C PHE A 169 -15.59 -34.30 15.41
N GLU A 170 -15.06 -35.24 16.21
CA GLU A 170 -15.17 -35.19 17.66
C GLU A 170 -13.94 -34.55 18.32
N HIS A 171 -14.16 -33.52 19.13
CA HIS A 171 -13.14 -32.85 19.91
C HIS A 171 -13.74 -32.17 21.14
N GLY A 172 -13.04 -32.15 22.27
CA GLY A 172 -13.50 -31.45 23.49
C GLY A 172 -14.87 -31.89 24.02
N GLY A 173 -15.28 -33.14 23.78
CA GLY A 173 -16.60 -33.65 24.15
C GLY A 173 -17.74 -33.18 23.24
N ARG A 174 -17.44 -32.52 22.11
CA ARG A 174 -18.41 -32.03 21.12
C ARG A 174 -18.16 -32.62 19.74
N ARG A 175 -19.20 -32.61 18.91
CA ARG A 175 -19.13 -33.00 17.48
C ARG A 175 -19.31 -31.77 16.59
N TYR A 176 -18.31 -31.51 15.75
CA TYR A 176 -18.26 -30.38 14.83
C TYR A 176 -18.62 -30.84 13.41
N TYR A 177 -19.43 -30.07 12.69
CA TYR A 177 -19.90 -30.39 11.34
C TYR A 177 -19.53 -29.28 10.35
N PHE A 178 -19.39 -29.62 9.07
CA PHE A 178 -19.04 -28.63 8.03
C PHE A 178 -20.08 -27.51 7.90
N VAL A 179 -19.62 -26.27 8.06
CA VAL A 179 -20.42 -25.04 7.87
C VAL A 179 -19.85 -24.10 6.80
N SER A 180 -18.57 -24.25 6.44
CA SER A 180 -17.97 -23.56 5.31
C SER A 180 -16.77 -24.30 4.76
N SER A 181 -16.41 -24.02 3.51
CA SER A 181 -15.19 -24.51 2.86
C SER A 181 -14.49 -23.39 2.11
N SER A 182 -13.17 -23.27 2.21
CA SER A 182 -12.34 -22.39 1.41
C SER A 182 -11.91 -23.08 0.10
N LYS A 183 -11.34 -22.30 -0.83
CA LYS A 183 -10.51 -22.89 -1.89
C LYS A 183 -9.18 -23.33 -1.31
N ALA A 184 -8.50 -24.26 -2.00
CA ALA A 184 -7.10 -24.60 -1.73
C ALA A 184 -6.12 -23.48 -2.13
N ASP A 185 -6.55 -22.51 -2.94
CA ASP A 185 -5.74 -21.38 -3.44
C ASP A 185 -5.01 -20.59 -2.34
N ALA A 186 -5.59 -20.50 -1.14
CA ALA A 186 -5.07 -19.70 -0.04
C ALA A 186 -3.92 -20.36 0.75
N TYR A 187 -3.74 -21.68 0.65
CA TYR A 187 -2.79 -22.42 1.50
C TYR A 187 -1.92 -23.39 0.70
N PRO A 188 -0.61 -23.48 0.98
CA PRO A 188 0.26 -24.43 0.27
C PRO A 188 -0.05 -25.89 0.58
N HIS A 189 -0.85 -26.20 1.61
CA HIS A 189 -1.11 -27.57 2.05
C HIS A 189 -2.47 -28.17 1.61
N GLY A 190 -3.46 -27.35 1.21
CA GLY A 190 -4.74 -27.81 0.65
C GLY A 190 -5.91 -26.87 0.96
N PRO A 191 -7.18 -27.29 0.79
CA PRO A 191 -8.34 -26.49 1.18
C PRO A 191 -8.50 -26.47 2.70
N SER A 192 -9.09 -25.41 3.25
CA SER A 192 -9.53 -25.39 4.65
C SER A 192 -11.05 -25.42 4.75
N ALA A 193 -11.58 -25.90 5.87
CA ALA A 193 -12.99 -25.83 6.19
C ALA A 193 -13.21 -25.18 7.56
N TRP A 194 -14.38 -24.57 7.72
CA TRP A 194 -14.92 -24.21 9.03
C TRP A 194 -15.91 -25.28 9.43
N LEU A 195 -15.77 -25.79 10.65
CA LEU A 195 -16.74 -26.67 11.25
C LEU A 195 -17.30 -26.02 12.52
N ALA A 196 -18.59 -26.23 12.78
CA ALA A 196 -19.26 -25.72 13.98
C ALA A 196 -19.87 -26.88 14.78
N ALA A 197 -19.81 -26.79 16.10
CA ALA A 197 -20.55 -27.64 17.01
C ALA A 197 -21.72 -26.83 17.61
N PRO A 198 -22.98 -27.28 17.45
CA PRO A 198 -24.12 -26.65 18.10
C PRO A 198 -24.05 -26.84 19.63
N PRO A 199 -24.77 -26.02 20.41
CA PRO A 199 -24.89 -26.19 21.86
C PRO A 199 -25.64 -27.48 22.25
N PHE A 200 -26.56 -27.95 21.40
CA PHE A 200 -27.33 -29.18 21.54
C PHE A 200 -27.70 -29.74 20.16
N GLY A 201 -28.04 -31.02 20.06
CA GLY A 201 -28.42 -31.67 18.80
C GLY A 201 -27.23 -31.94 17.86
N GLY A 202 -27.54 -32.15 16.57
CA GLY A 202 -26.58 -32.44 15.51
C GLY A 202 -26.60 -31.42 14.37
N SER A 203 -26.23 -31.86 13.16
CA SER A 203 -26.14 -31.02 11.96
C SER A 203 -27.47 -30.35 11.57
N GLU A 204 -28.62 -30.89 11.96
CA GLU A 204 -29.93 -30.32 11.70
C GLU A 204 -30.13 -28.94 12.35
N GLN A 205 -29.43 -28.65 13.45
CA GLN A 205 -29.46 -27.32 14.08
C GLN A 205 -28.72 -26.27 13.24
N ILE A 206 -27.67 -26.66 12.52
CA ILE A 206 -26.96 -25.79 11.55
C ILE A 206 -27.89 -25.47 10.38
N ASP A 207 -28.56 -26.49 9.83
CA ASP A 207 -29.51 -26.31 8.73
C ASP A 207 -30.69 -25.41 9.13
N LEU A 208 -31.16 -25.52 10.38
CA LEU A 208 -32.20 -24.66 10.94
C LEU A 208 -31.71 -23.21 11.09
N ALA A 209 -30.59 -23.00 11.80
CA ALA A 209 -30.05 -21.67 12.09
C ALA A 209 -29.60 -20.89 10.84
N LEU A 210 -29.09 -21.61 9.82
CA LEU A 210 -28.72 -21.02 8.52
C LEU A 210 -29.88 -21.03 7.50
N GLY A 211 -31.05 -21.56 7.87
CA GLY A 211 -32.27 -21.53 7.05
C GLY A 211 -32.20 -22.38 5.78
N PHE A 212 -31.37 -23.43 5.76
CA PHE A 212 -31.08 -24.29 4.59
C PHE A 212 -32.36 -24.71 3.85
N GLY A 213 -33.37 -25.21 4.57
CA GLY A 213 -34.62 -25.68 3.97
C GLY A 213 -35.42 -24.61 3.21
N LYS A 214 -35.23 -23.31 3.53
CA LYS A 214 -35.82 -22.18 2.80
C LYS A 214 -34.94 -21.78 1.62
N VAL A 215 -33.63 -21.63 1.85
CA VAL A 215 -32.66 -21.23 0.81
C VAL A 215 -32.59 -22.26 -0.32
N PHE A 216 -32.53 -23.55 0.00
CA PHE A 216 -32.47 -24.64 -0.98
C PHE A 216 -33.72 -24.75 -1.85
N ARG A 217 -34.91 -24.49 -1.29
CA ARG A 217 -36.17 -24.45 -2.08
C ARG A 217 -36.17 -23.28 -3.07
N LEU A 218 -35.73 -22.10 -2.64
CA LEU A 218 -35.62 -20.92 -3.50
C LEU A 218 -34.62 -21.15 -4.64
N GLU A 219 -33.42 -21.66 -4.33
CA GLU A 219 -32.40 -21.99 -5.34
C GLU A 219 -32.92 -23.06 -6.33
N LYS A 220 -33.56 -24.14 -5.86
CA LYS A 220 -34.21 -25.16 -6.71
C LYS A 220 -35.33 -24.62 -7.60
N ALA A 221 -36.08 -23.62 -7.15
CA ALA A 221 -37.12 -22.99 -7.97
C ALA A 221 -36.55 -22.18 -9.14
N THR A 222 -35.33 -21.64 -9.01
CA THR A 222 -34.63 -20.88 -10.08
C THR A 222 -33.93 -21.78 -11.11
N ALA A 223 -34.59 -22.87 -11.52
CA ALA A 223 -34.06 -24.08 -12.17
C ALA A 223 -33.37 -23.94 -13.56
N GLN A 224 -32.99 -22.74 -13.99
CA GLN A 224 -32.28 -22.50 -15.26
C GLN A 224 -30.75 -22.60 -15.15
N ILE A 225 -30.19 -22.66 -13.93
CA ILE A 225 -28.74 -22.65 -13.69
C ILE A 225 -28.25 -24.07 -13.34
N PRO A 226 -27.20 -24.60 -14.02
CA PRO A 226 -26.58 -25.87 -13.65
C PRO A 226 -26.06 -25.88 -12.21
N ASN A 227 -26.17 -27.03 -11.54
CA ASN A 227 -25.59 -27.29 -10.21
C ASN A 227 -26.02 -26.28 -9.11
N PRO A 228 -27.26 -26.40 -8.58
CA PRO A 228 -27.74 -25.57 -7.46
C PRO A 228 -26.91 -25.74 -6.18
N THR A 229 -26.22 -26.88 -6.01
CA THR A 229 -25.35 -27.19 -4.86
C THR A 229 -24.23 -26.19 -4.70
N PHE A 230 -23.49 -25.93 -5.79
CA PHE A 230 -22.35 -25.03 -5.76
C PHE A 230 -22.81 -23.58 -5.57
N ARG A 231 -23.92 -23.18 -6.20
CA ARG A 231 -24.54 -21.87 -5.97
C ARG A 231 -24.96 -21.68 -4.51
N LEU A 232 -25.63 -22.66 -3.91
CA LEU A 232 -26.02 -22.68 -2.50
C LEU A 232 -24.80 -22.59 -1.57
N ARG A 233 -23.76 -23.39 -1.82
CA ARG A 233 -22.47 -23.31 -1.11
C ARG A 233 -21.88 -21.89 -1.20
N ALA A 234 -21.91 -21.28 -2.38
CA ALA A 234 -21.40 -19.93 -2.59
C ALA A 234 -22.24 -18.86 -1.87
N ARG A 235 -23.54 -19.08 -1.69
CA ARG A 235 -24.41 -18.25 -0.85
C ARG A 235 -23.99 -18.33 0.62
N VAL A 236 -23.93 -19.53 1.19
CA VAL A 236 -23.57 -19.74 2.61
C VAL A 236 -22.15 -19.23 2.91
N LYS A 237 -21.19 -19.43 1.99
CA LYS A 237 -19.83 -18.89 2.07
C LYS A 237 -19.78 -17.37 2.27
N GLN A 238 -20.78 -16.61 1.81
CA GLN A 238 -20.83 -15.15 2.00
C GLN A 238 -20.96 -14.76 3.48
N LEU A 239 -21.65 -15.57 4.30
CA LEU A 239 -21.77 -15.36 5.74
C LEU A 239 -20.42 -15.51 6.46
N PHE A 240 -19.46 -16.25 5.88
CA PHE A 240 -18.11 -16.42 6.43
C PHE A 240 -17.15 -15.27 6.05
N SER A 241 -17.64 -14.18 5.46
CA SER A 241 -16.82 -12.99 5.21
C SER A 241 -16.32 -12.40 6.55
N SER A 242 -15.04 -12.03 6.62
CA SER A 242 -14.48 -11.30 7.77
C SER A 242 -15.02 -9.86 7.75
N MET A 243 -15.65 -9.42 8.85
CA MET A 243 -16.11 -8.03 9.00
C MET A 243 -15.05 -7.16 9.68
N ILE A 244 -15.12 -5.85 9.43
CA ILE A 244 -14.30 -4.80 10.09
C ILE A 244 -15.13 -4.05 11.14
N VAL A 245 -16.43 -3.89 10.88
CA VAL A 245 -17.42 -3.19 11.71
C VAL A 245 -18.80 -3.70 11.31
N TYR A 246 -19.78 -3.65 12.21
CA TYR A 246 -21.18 -3.94 11.91
C TYR A 246 -22.12 -2.95 12.61
N MET A 247 -23.37 -2.91 12.15
CA MET A 247 -24.49 -2.24 12.81
C MET A 247 -25.69 -3.19 12.80
N GLU A 248 -26.46 -3.25 13.88
CA GLU A 248 -27.68 -4.07 13.91
C GLU A 248 -28.76 -3.45 13.01
N ALA A 249 -29.40 -4.27 12.18
CA ALA A 249 -30.35 -3.80 11.19
C ALA A 249 -31.71 -3.37 11.79
N VAL A 250 -31.95 -3.63 13.08
CA VAL A 250 -33.07 -3.04 13.84
C VAL A 250 -32.99 -1.50 13.90
N HIS A 251 -31.80 -0.92 13.76
CA HIS A 251 -31.58 0.53 13.70
C HIS A 251 -31.66 1.11 12.28
N LEU A 252 -32.00 0.29 11.28
CA LEU A 252 -31.91 0.62 9.86
C LEU A 252 -33.22 0.31 9.14
N GLN A 253 -33.62 1.18 8.21
CA GLN A 253 -34.66 0.86 7.23
C GLN A 253 -34.01 0.31 5.95
N ILE A 254 -33.74 -1.01 5.93
CA ILE A 254 -33.22 -1.69 4.73
C ILE A 254 -34.38 -1.98 3.77
N GLN A 255 -34.34 -1.40 2.58
CA GLN A 255 -35.35 -1.55 1.54
C GLN A 255 -34.73 -2.17 0.28
N VAL A 256 -35.29 -3.28 -0.19
CA VAL A 256 -34.98 -3.79 -1.53
C VAL A 256 -35.81 -2.99 -2.54
N VAL A 257 -35.13 -2.46 -3.57
CA VAL A 257 -35.72 -1.69 -4.66
C VAL A 257 -35.54 -2.43 -5.99
N PRO A 258 -36.41 -2.24 -7.00
CA PRO A 258 -36.21 -2.83 -8.32
C PRO A 258 -34.88 -2.40 -8.94
N ASP A 259 -34.24 -3.31 -9.67
CA ASP A 259 -33.01 -3.02 -10.43
C ASP A 259 -33.21 -1.85 -11.41
N PHE A 260 -32.22 -0.96 -11.54
CA PHE A 260 -32.26 0.07 -12.58
C PHE A 260 -31.96 -0.56 -13.94
N VAL A 261 -32.99 -0.71 -14.77
CA VAL A 261 -32.88 -1.27 -16.12
C VAL A 261 -32.93 -0.17 -17.18
N ASP A 262 -31.88 -0.06 -17.98
CA ASP A 262 -31.81 0.78 -19.19
C ASP A 262 -31.43 -0.10 -20.38
N GLU A 263 -32.08 0.07 -21.53
CA GLU A 263 -31.95 -0.78 -22.73
C GLU A 263 -31.97 -2.31 -22.45
N GLN A 264 -32.83 -2.78 -21.55
CA GLN A 264 -32.91 -4.18 -21.09
C GLN A 264 -31.66 -4.70 -20.32
N LEU A 265 -30.74 -3.82 -19.93
CA LEU A 265 -29.53 -4.14 -19.16
C LEU A 265 -29.61 -3.50 -17.77
N ILE A 266 -29.32 -4.30 -16.73
CA ILE A 266 -29.23 -3.84 -15.34
C ILE A 266 -28.00 -2.94 -15.16
N ARG A 267 -28.18 -1.79 -14.51
CA ARG A 267 -27.18 -0.70 -14.42
C ARG A 267 -26.55 -0.52 -13.06
N ASP A 268 -27.12 -1.13 -12.04
CA ASP A 268 -26.71 -1.03 -10.63
C ASP A 268 -26.42 -2.41 -10.00
N ASP A 269 -26.17 -3.43 -10.82
CA ASP A 269 -25.95 -4.81 -10.34
C ASP A 269 -24.86 -4.85 -9.25
N GLY A 270 -25.26 -5.12 -8.00
CA GLY A 270 -24.35 -5.21 -6.87
C GLY A 270 -24.08 -3.91 -6.11
N ALA A 271 -24.70 -2.77 -6.44
CA ALA A 271 -24.51 -1.50 -5.73
C ALA A 271 -25.83 -0.82 -5.30
N GLY A 272 -25.95 -0.57 -4.00
CA GLY A 272 -27.03 0.19 -3.38
C GLY A 272 -26.58 1.56 -2.87
N GLU A 273 -27.53 2.32 -2.34
CA GLU A 273 -27.35 3.65 -1.77
C GLU A 273 -27.75 3.64 -0.28
N ALA A 274 -27.09 4.44 0.54
CA ALA A 274 -27.36 4.54 1.98
C ALA A 274 -27.39 5.99 2.45
N ASP A 275 -28.09 6.24 3.56
CA ASP A 275 -27.93 7.47 4.34
C ASP A 275 -26.44 7.66 4.70
N PRO A 276 -25.81 8.81 4.37
CA PRO A 276 -24.43 9.09 4.71
C PRO A 276 -24.10 8.84 6.19
N GLU A 277 -25.01 9.16 7.12
CA GLU A 277 -24.81 8.96 8.56
C GLU A 277 -24.53 7.50 8.92
N ILE A 278 -25.13 6.53 8.20
CA ILE A 278 -24.91 5.11 8.43
C ILE A 278 -23.45 4.74 8.15
N LEU A 279 -22.94 5.19 7.00
CA LEU A 279 -21.58 4.84 6.59
C LEU A 279 -20.53 5.65 7.36
N GLU A 280 -20.84 6.89 7.76
CA GLU A 280 -20.04 7.69 8.70
C GLU A 280 -19.92 7.01 10.07
N MET A 281 -21.02 6.56 10.68
CA MET A 281 -21.00 5.80 11.94
C MET A 281 -20.20 4.49 11.81
N LEU A 282 -20.40 3.73 10.73
CA LEU A 282 -19.62 2.52 10.47
C LEU A 282 -18.13 2.84 10.31
N ALA A 283 -17.76 3.92 9.63
CA ALA A 283 -16.37 4.31 9.47
C ALA A 283 -15.75 4.80 10.78
N ALA A 284 -16.47 5.58 11.59
CA ALA A 284 -16.05 5.99 12.93
C ALA A 284 -15.81 4.77 13.84
N ALA A 285 -16.78 3.86 13.94
CA ALA A 285 -16.66 2.63 14.73
C ALA A 285 -15.55 1.70 14.21
N ALA A 286 -15.24 1.69 12.91
CA ALA A 286 -14.07 0.98 12.37
C ALA A 286 -12.71 1.57 12.82
N GLY A 287 -12.68 2.71 13.52
CA GLY A 287 -11.47 3.50 13.84
C GLY A 287 -11.06 4.48 12.73
N GLY A 288 -11.90 4.62 11.69
CA GLY A 288 -11.54 5.24 10.42
C GLY A 288 -11.39 6.76 10.44
N CYS A 289 -11.70 7.45 11.54
CA CYS A 289 -11.43 8.88 11.67
C CYS A 289 -9.93 9.17 11.89
N GLU A 290 -9.16 8.19 12.40
CA GLU A 290 -7.73 8.36 12.69
C GLU A 290 -6.84 7.38 11.92
N THR A 291 -7.24 6.12 11.76
CA THR A 291 -6.37 5.04 11.28
C THR A 291 -6.20 4.95 9.76
N PHE A 292 -6.57 5.98 8.97
CA PHE A 292 -6.50 5.90 7.50
C PHE A 292 -5.80 7.06 6.76
N GLY A 293 -5.20 8.03 7.47
CA GLY A 293 -4.41 9.14 6.88
C GLY A 293 -5.19 10.16 6.06
N LEU A 294 -6.25 9.72 5.39
CA LEU A 294 -7.22 10.52 4.64
C LEU A 294 -8.32 10.98 5.59
N ASN A 295 -8.27 12.25 5.98
CA ASN A 295 -9.28 12.92 6.82
C ASN A 295 -10.71 12.59 6.34
N ARG A 296 -11.57 12.02 7.21
CA ARG A 296 -13.03 11.79 7.10
C ARG A 296 -13.59 11.01 5.89
N LEU A 297 -12.93 10.99 4.74
CA LEU A 297 -13.48 10.56 3.43
C LEU A 297 -13.50 9.04 3.17
N VAL A 298 -13.14 8.23 4.17
CA VAL A 298 -13.18 6.76 4.05
C VAL A 298 -14.60 6.22 4.31
N GLY A 299 -15.53 7.06 4.78
CA GLY A 299 -16.89 6.66 5.12
C GLY A 299 -17.81 6.45 3.94
N ASP A 300 -17.65 7.17 2.84
CA ASP A 300 -18.74 7.34 1.86
C ASP A 300 -19.05 6.12 0.99
N SER A 301 -18.25 5.05 1.04
CA SER A 301 -18.55 3.81 0.30
C SER A 301 -17.94 2.58 0.96
N ALA A 302 -18.75 1.51 1.06
CA ALA A 302 -18.41 0.30 1.79
C ALA A 302 -18.91 -0.96 1.07
N GLN A 303 -18.11 -2.04 1.10
CA GLN A 303 -18.57 -3.37 0.72
C GLN A 303 -19.25 -4.03 1.91
N ILE A 304 -20.51 -4.46 1.72
CA ILE A 304 -21.34 -4.95 2.82
C ILE A 304 -21.77 -6.41 2.69
N ARG A 305 -22.20 -6.98 3.80
CA ARG A 305 -23.03 -8.17 3.90
C ARG A 305 -24.17 -7.89 4.87
N CYS A 306 -25.38 -8.35 4.57
CA CYS A 306 -26.49 -8.34 5.52
C CYS A 306 -27.40 -9.52 5.19
N SER A 307 -27.36 -10.59 5.99
CA SER A 307 -28.00 -11.87 5.62
C SER A 307 -27.56 -12.34 4.22
N GLY A 308 -28.50 -12.48 3.27
CA GLY A 308 -28.21 -12.77 1.87
C GLY A 308 -27.96 -11.56 0.96
N LEU A 309 -27.94 -10.33 1.47
CA LEU A 309 -27.47 -9.15 0.74
C LEU A 309 -25.94 -9.19 0.60
N LYS A 310 -25.46 -9.03 -0.64
CA LYS A 310 -24.05 -8.79 -0.98
C LYS A 310 -23.96 -7.68 -2.02
N GLY A 311 -23.14 -6.68 -1.73
CA GLY A 311 -22.77 -5.65 -2.68
C GLY A 311 -21.90 -4.55 -2.09
N MET A 312 -21.87 -3.42 -2.79
CA MET A 312 -21.37 -2.13 -2.33
C MET A 312 -22.53 -1.24 -1.90
N LEU A 313 -22.30 -0.36 -0.92
CA LEU A 313 -23.13 0.79 -0.62
C LEU A 313 -22.35 2.07 -0.89
N ILE A 314 -23.08 3.14 -1.20
CA ILE A 314 -22.55 4.49 -1.30
C ILE A 314 -23.43 5.50 -0.58
N ALA A 315 -22.81 6.48 0.07
CA ALA A 315 -23.48 7.61 0.70
C ALA A 315 -24.28 8.38 -0.36
N SER A 316 -25.57 8.61 -0.11
CA SER A 316 -26.46 9.27 -1.05
C SER A 316 -27.15 10.46 -0.40
N PRO A 317 -26.89 11.71 -0.86
CA PRO A 317 -27.46 12.91 -0.23
C PRO A 317 -28.99 12.90 -0.11
N ARG A 318 -29.70 12.24 -1.03
CA ARG A 318 -31.18 12.11 -1.00
C ARG A 318 -31.70 11.25 0.16
N LEU A 319 -30.83 10.44 0.78
CA LEU A 319 -31.15 9.56 1.91
C LEU A 319 -30.70 10.15 3.26
N LYS A 320 -30.12 11.36 3.28
CA LYS A 320 -29.57 11.96 4.49
C LYS A 320 -30.62 12.13 5.60
N GLY A 321 -30.32 11.64 6.79
CA GLY A 321 -31.19 11.72 7.98
C GLY A 321 -32.43 10.82 7.91
N SER A 322 -32.47 9.85 7.00
CA SER A 322 -33.59 8.91 6.84
C SER A 322 -33.36 7.55 7.49
N ARG A 323 -32.11 7.23 7.87
CA ARG A 323 -31.64 5.92 8.33
C ARG A 323 -31.99 4.76 7.38
N LYS A 324 -32.15 5.07 6.08
CA LYS A 324 -32.43 4.09 5.02
C LYS A 324 -31.17 3.53 4.37
N VAL A 325 -31.30 2.28 3.93
CA VAL A 325 -30.37 1.62 3.01
C VAL A 325 -31.22 1.03 1.88
N GLU A 326 -31.05 1.54 0.66
CA GLU A 326 -31.75 1.06 -0.54
C GLU A 326 -30.82 0.18 -1.38
N VAL A 327 -31.24 -1.05 -1.66
CA VAL A 327 -30.42 -2.04 -2.38
C VAL A 327 -31.20 -2.63 -3.56
N PRO A 328 -30.61 -2.72 -4.78
CA PRO A 328 -31.27 -3.36 -5.92
C PRO A 328 -31.52 -4.85 -5.69
N GLU A 329 -32.51 -5.41 -6.38
CA GLU A 329 -32.88 -6.83 -6.30
C GLU A 329 -31.68 -7.75 -6.57
N THR A 330 -30.77 -7.41 -7.48
CA THR A 330 -29.58 -8.25 -7.72
C THR A 330 -28.68 -8.39 -6.50
N MET A 331 -28.66 -7.45 -5.55
CA MET A 331 -27.87 -7.57 -4.31
C MET A 331 -28.41 -8.66 -3.39
N LEU A 332 -29.71 -8.99 -3.48
CA LEU A 332 -30.33 -10.07 -2.72
C LEU A 332 -29.98 -11.43 -3.33
N LYS A 333 -28.85 -11.99 -2.88
CA LYS A 333 -28.33 -13.24 -3.41
C LYS A 333 -29.16 -14.45 -2.93
N PHE A 334 -29.82 -14.37 -1.78
CA PHE A 334 -30.75 -15.35 -1.21
C PHE A 334 -31.51 -14.77 0.01
N GLY A 335 -32.48 -15.50 0.57
CA GLY A 335 -33.07 -15.19 1.88
C GLY A 335 -34.46 -14.56 1.82
N ALA A 336 -34.81 -13.81 2.86
CA ALA A 336 -36.01 -12.97 2.93
C ALA A 336 -35.64 -11.49 2.69
N THR A 337 -36.64 -10.66 2.45
CA THR A 337 -36.53 -9.19 2.42
C THR A 337 -36.76 -8.53 3.78
N ASP A 338 -37.01 -9.31 4.83
CA ASP A 338 -37.00 -8.85 6.22
C ASP A 338 -35.60 -9.02 6.80
N PHE A 339 -35.01 -7.90 7.24
CA PHE A 339 -33.67 -7.82 7.80
C PHE A 339 -33.68 -7.40 9.28
N SER A 340 -34.85 -7.28 9.92
CA SER A 340 -35.00 -6.71 11.27
C SER A 340 -34.18 -7.41 12.37
N GLN A 341 -33.83 -8.68 12.16
CA GLN A 341 -33.02 -9.51 13.08
C GLN A 341 -31.57 -9.73 12.61
N GLU A 342 -31.14 -9.05 11.54
CA GLU A 342 -29.83 -9.25 10.90
C GLU A 342 -28.86 -8.11 11.25
N CYS A 343 -27.62 -8.18 10.78
CA CYS A 343 -26.63 -7.11 10.95
C CYS A 343 -26.08 -6.64 9.59
N LEU A 344 -25.95 -5.33 9.42
CA LEU A 344 -25.21 -4.73 8.29
C LEU A 344 -23.72 -4.75 8.61
N SER A 345 -23.00 -5.72 8.05
CA SER A 345 -21.56 -5.91 8.24
C SER A 345 -20.76 -5.26 7.12
N VAL A 346 -19.79 -4.41 7.43
CA VAL A 346 -18.82 -3.89 6.46
C VAL A 346 -17.59 -4.79 6.40
N LEU A 347 -17.19 -5.18 5.19
CA LEU A 347 -15.99 -5.97 4.95
C LEU A 347 -14.77 -5.10 4.61
N SER A 348 -15.00 -3.93 4.01
CA SER A 348 -13.96 -3.00 3.56
C SER A 348 -14.59 -1.72 3.03
N PHE A 349 -13.92 -0.58 3.26
CA PHE A 349 -14.29 0.69 2.65
C PHE A 349 -13.59 0.89 1.29
N SER A 350 -14.21 1.68 0.41
CA SER A 350 -13.63 2.04 -0.89
C SER A 350 -12.47 3.00 -0.73
N ARG A 351 -11.46 2.85 -1.60
CA ARG A 351 -10.30 3.74 -1.68
C ARG A 351 -9.78 3.81 -3.10
N VAL A 352 -9.36 5.02 -3.47
CA VAL A 352 -8.48 5.25 -4.62
C VAL A 352 -7.04 5.16 -4.15
N ARG A 353 -6.21 4.45 -4.91
CA ARG A 353 -4.77 4.35 -4.65
C ARG A 353 -3.98 4.34 -5.96
N PRO A 354 -2.76 4.89 -6.00
CA PRO A 354 -1.80 4.57 -7.06
C PRO A 354 -1.62 3.05 -7.15
N THR A 355 -1.57 2.50 -8.36
CA THR A 355 -1.36 1.06 -8.58
C THR A 355 -0.29 0.80 -9.62
N SER A 356 0.41 -0.31 -9.47
CA SER A 356 1.21 -0.91 -10.53
C SER A 356 0.35 -1.83 -11.39
N LEU A 357 0.67 -1.94 -12.67
CA LEU A 357 0.06 -2.87 -13.62
C LEU A 357 0.69 -4.26 -13.47
N GLY A 358 -0.11 -5.33 -13.48
CA GLY A 358 0.42 -6.69 -13.61
C GLY A 358 0.99 -6.92 -15.01
N LEU A 359 1.96 -7.83 -15.15
CA LEU A 359 2.53 -8.18 -16.46
C LEU A 359 1.47 -8.73 -17.44
N ASP A 360 0.41 -9.36 -16.93
CA ASP A 360 -0.78 -9.75 -17.70
C ASP A 360 -1.51 -8.54 -18.32
N VAL A 361 -1.56 -7.40 -17.62
CA VAL A 361 -2.14 -6.16 -18.17
C VAL A 361 -1.24 -5.59 -19.26
N ILE A 362 0.09 -5.72 -19.12
CA ILE A 362 1.06 -5.28 -20.12
C ILE A 362 0.92 -6.07 -21.43
N LEU A 363 0.74 -7.40 -21.34
CA LEU A 363 0.46 -8.25 -22.49
C LEU A 363 -0.86 -7.86 -23.19
N ARG A 364 -1.90 -7.50 -22.43
CA ARG A 364 -3.17 -7.01 -23.01
C ARG A 364 -3.05 -5.63 -23.66
N LEU A 365 -2.33 -4.68 -23.04
CA LEU A 365 -2.08 -3.34 -23.60
C LEU A 365 -1.28 -3.40 -24.91
N GLU A 366 -0.27 -4.28 -24.95
CA GLU A 366 0.53 -4.53 -26.15
C GLU A 366 -0.30 -5.14 -27.29
N ALA A 367 -1.16 -6.11 -26.95
CA ALA A 367 -2.09 -6.73 -27.89
C ALA A 367 -3.24 -5.81 -28.34
N ALA A 368 -3.56 -4.77 -27.54
CA ALA A 368 -4.40 -3.63 -27.90
C ALA A 368 -3.63 -2.49 -28.61
N GLN A 369 -2.37 -2.74 -28.98
CA GLN A 369 -1.49 -1.86 -29.78
C GLN A 369 -1.12 -0.50 -29.14
N CYS A 370 -1.17 -0.39 -27.81
CA CYS A 370 -0.66 0.79 -27.10
C CYS A 370 0.85 1.02 -27.36
N ASP A 371 1.31 2.26 -27.19
CA ASP A 371 2.74 2.59 -27.24
C ASP A 371 3.48 2.06 -26.01
N MET A 372 3.94 0.82 -26.15
CA MET A 372 4.71 0.16 -25.12
C MET A 372 6.08 0.80 -24.89
N LYS A 373 6.59 1.66 -25.79
CA LYS A 373 7.85 2.38 -25.54
C LYS A 373 7.68 3.40 -24.43
N ALA A 374 6.60 4.18 -24.45
CA ALA A 374 6.28 5.14 -23.39
C ALA A 374 6.11 4.45 -22.02
N LEU A 375 5.48 3.27 -22.02
CA LEU A 375 5.30 2.42 -20.84
C LEU A 375 6.62 1.86 -20.31
N VAL A 376 7.45 1.25 -21.17
CA VAL A 376 8.80 0.74 -20.81
C VAL A 376 9.71 1.89 -20.34
N GLN A 377 9.63 3.07 -20.94
CA GLN A 377 10.37 4.26 -20.48
C GLN A 377 9.86 4.79 -19.13
N GLY A 378 8.54 4.77 -18.88
CA GLY A 378 7.94 5.01 -17.57
C GLY A 378 8.51 4.07 -16.51
N HIS A 379 8.53 2.78 -16.81
CA HIS A 379 9.11 1.76 -15.93
C HIS A 379 10.61 1.97 -15.70
N LYS A 380 11.40 2.25 -16.75
CA LYS A 380 12.83 2.58 -16.65
C LYS A 380 13.10 3.86 -15.85
N ARG A 381 12.17 4.82 -15.81
CA ARG A 381 12.25 5.99 -14.90
C ARG A 381 12.01 5.57 -13.45
N TYR A 382 11.00 4.75 -13.18
CA TYR A 382 10.73 4.20 -11.85
C TYR A 382 11.91 3.35 -11.34
N LEU A 383 12.40 2.40 -12.13
CA LEU A 383 13.52 1.52 -11.76
C LEU A 383 14.77 2.32 -11.41
N ARG A 384 15.17 3.28 -12.26
CA ARG A 384 16.29 4.19 -11.97
C ARG A 384 16.10 4.99 -10.67
N ARG A 385 14.86 5.36 -10.30
CA ARG A 385 14.58 6.05 -9.04
C ARG A 385 14.76 5.13 -7.83
N VAL A 386 14.35 3.87 -7.92
CA VAL A 386 14.42 2.89 -6.82
C VAL A 386 15.82 2.29 -6.67
N SER A 387 16.49 1.96 -7.78
CA SER A 387 17.83 1.34 -7.77
C SER A 387 18.97 2.33 -7.48
N ARG A 388 18.80 3.63 -7.78
CA ARG A 388 19.84 4.64 -7.51
C ARG A 388 20.24 4.68 -6.04
N MET A 389 21.55 4.63 -5.82
CA MET A 389 22.16 4.74 -4.50
C MET A 389 22.59 6.18 -4.21
N ASP A 390 23.12 6.92 -5.18
CA ASP A 390 23.67 8.27 -4.95
C ASP A 390 22.62 9.33 -4.56
N GLY A 391 21.34 9.06 -4.87
CA GLY A 391 20.20 9.86 -4.43
C GLY A 391 19.68 9.51 -3.02
N PHE A 392 20.40 8.67 -2.25
CA PHE A 392 19.88 7.97 -1.08
C PHE A 392 19.04 8.84 -0.15
N ARG A 393 19.66 9.92 0.35
CA ARG A 393 19.12 10.76 1.43
C ARG A 393 17.99 11.68 1.02
N ALA A 394 17.64 11.73 -0.28
CA ALA A 394 16.47 12.46 -0.76
C ALA A 394 15.36 11.46 -1.06
N GLY A 395 15.57 10.48 -1.95
CA GLY A 395 14.52 9.52 -2.32
C GLY A 395 14.04 8.62 -1.18
N ALA A 396 14.92 8.22 -0.26
CA ALA A 396 14.51 7.49 0.94
C ALA A 396 13.95 8.40 2.04
N PHE A 397 14.37 9.68 2.09
CA PHE A 397 13.76 10.65 2.99
C PHE A 397 12.34 10.95 2.53
N ASP A 398 12.14 11.34 1.27
CA ASP A 398 10.83 11.62 0.69
C ASP A 398 9.92 10.39 0.83
N GLY A 399 10.41 9.19 0.47
CA GLY A 399 9.67 7.94 0.69
C GLY A 399 9.23 7.75 2.13
N LEU A 400 10.17 7.68 3.08
CA LEU A 400 9.84 7.48 4.50
C LEU A 400 9.07 8.66 5.13
N TYR A 401 9.19 9.87 4.58
CA TYR A 401 8.51 11.08 5.07
C TYR A 401 7.07 11.13 4.57
N TYR A 402 6.82 10.81 3.30
CA TYR A 402 5.47 10.62 2.79
C TYR A 402 4.84 9.38 3.43
N ASP A 403 5.56 8.27 3.59
CA ASP A 403 5.07 7.10 4.35
C ASP A 403 4.74 7.52 5.80
N LEU A 404 5.59 8.25 6.54
CA LEU A 404 5.28 8.74 7.90
C LEU A 404 4.06 9.70 7.96
N HIS A 405 3.76 10.42 6.87
CA HIS A 405 2.68 11.41 6.82
C HIS A 405 1.37 10.85 6.24
N ASP A 406 1.43 9.86 5.34
CA ASP A 406 0.30 9.11 4.80
C ASP A 406 -0.09 7.96 5.76
N GLU A 407 0.89 7.29 6.39
CA GLU A 407 0.70 6.24 7.41
C GLU A 407 0.41 6.83 8.80
N LYS A 408 -0.66 7.63 8.91
CA LYS A 408 -1.48 7.63 10.14
C LYS A 408 -2.38 6.38 10.14
N THR A 409 -1.79 5.18 10.05
CA THR A 409 -2.54 3.96 9.67
C THR A 409 -2.45 2.79 10.64
N MET A 410 -2.03 3.04 11.88
CA MET A 410 -2.01 2.04 12.94
C MET A 410 -2.75 2.54 14.19
N THR A 411 -2.99 1.66 15.16
CA THR A 411 -3.56 2.04 16.47
C THR A 411 -2.51 2.77 17.32
N GLU A 412 -2.91 3.57 18.32
CA GLU A 412 -1.93 4.35 19.11
C GLU A 412 -0.74 3.52 19.66
N PRO A 413 -0.92 2.34 20.28
CA PRO A 413 0.22 1.53 20.75
C PRO A 413 1.20 1.11 19.63
N GLU A 414 0.69 0.85 18.42
CA GLU A 414 1.51 0.52 17.26
C GLU A 414 2.12 1.77 16.60
N ILE A 415 1.39 2.90 16.61
CA ILE A 415 1.81 4.20 16.10
C ILE A 415 3.14 4.61 16.72
N TRP A 416 3.28 4.57 18.04
CA TRP A 416 4.48 5.15 18.66
C TRP A 416 5.70 4.23 18.50
N SER A 417 5.51 2.91 18.55
CA SER A 417 6.59 1.97 18.21
C SER A 417 7.08 2.12 16.75
N GLN A 418 6.19 2.23 15.75
CA GLN A 418 6.62 2.37 14.36
C GLN A 418 7.02 3.80 13.97
N LYS A 419 6.38 4.85 14.49
CA LYS A 419 6.82 6.24 14.29
C LYS A 419 8.15 6.51 14.96
N THR A 420 8.48 5.91 16.11
CA THR A 420 9.84 6.00 16.66
C THR A 420 10.87 5.31 15.77
N TYR A 421 10.54 4.20 15.09
CA TYR A 421 11.42 3.58 14.09
C TYR A 421 11.55 4.41 12.80
N ILE A 422 10.46 4.76 12.11
CA ILE A 422 10.52 5.54 10.85
C ILE A 422 11.10 6.94 11.12
N GLY A 423 10.69 7.59 12.21
CA GLY A 423 11.28 8.85 12.69
C GLY A 423 12.77 8.72 13.00
N THR A 424 13.19 7.64 13.66
CA THR A 424 14.62 7.31 13.85
C THR A 424 15.36 7.18 12.52
N HIS A 425 14.80 6.46 11.54
CA HIS A 425 15.43 6.26 10.24
C HIS A 425 15.55 7.59 9.48
N LEU A 426 14.49 8.41 9.49
CA LEU A 426 14.48 9.75 8.92
C LEU A 426 15.52 10.67 9.59
N GLU A 427 15.62 10.66 10.91
CA GLU A 427 16.61 11.46 11.64
C GLU A 427 18.05 11.02 11.35
N LEU A 428 18.33 9.72 11.37
CA LEU A 428 19.62 9.17 10.98
C LEU A 428 20.01 9.63 9.56
N LEU A 429 19.10 9.54 8.58
CA LEU A 429 19.31 10.04 7.21
C LEU A 429 19.48 11.57 7.13
N LEU A 430 18.72 12.33 7.95
CA LEU A 430 18.81 13.78 8.03
C LEU A 430 20.18 14.23 8.57
N CYS A 431 20.71 13.49 9.54
CA CYS A 431 22.00 13.69 10.19
C CYS A 431 23.15 13.01 9.44
N GLY A 432 22.86 12.40 8.30
CA GLY A 432 23.87 11.95 7.35
C GLY A 432 24.53 10.63 7.67
N PHE A 433 23.86 9.75 8.41
CA PHE A 433 24.19 8.33 8.41
C PHE A 433 23.91 7.72 7.03
N ASP A 434 24.70 6.71 6.67
CA ASP A 434 24.58 5.96 5.42
C ASP A 434 24.00 4.55 5.68
N PRO A 435 22.92 4.12 5.01
CA PRO A 435 22.36 2.79 5.22
C PRO A 435 23.21 1.61 4.73
N HIS A 436 24.27 1.87 3.97
CA HIS A 436 25.31 0.86 3.71
C HIS A 436 26.21 0.62 4.93
N GLN A 437 26.38 1.64 5.77
CA GLN A 437 27.24 1.59 6.95
C GLN A 437 26.45 1.29 8.23
N HIS A 438 25.24 1.83 8.38
CA HIS A 438 24.50 1.79 9.64
C HIS A 438 23.42 0.69 9.67
N PRO A 439 23.55 -0.36 10.52
CA PRO A 439 22.65 -1.52 10.50
C PRO A 439 21.16 -1.20 10.68
N LEU A 440 20.79 -0.24 11.54
CA LEU A 440 19.37 0.14 11.72
C LEU A 440 18.70 0.60 10.42
N LEU A 441 19.45 1.17 9.48
CA LEU A 441 18.90 1.67 8.23
C LEU A 441 18.87 0.60 7.11
N GLU A 442 19.40 -0.60 7.35
CA GLU A 442 19.38 -1.71 6.41
C GLU A 442 17.93 -2.09 6.01
N VAL A 443 16.94 -1.79 6.86
CA VAL A 443 15.51 -1.93 6.53
C VAL A 443 15.12 -1.17 5.24
N ILE A 444 15.73 -0.02 4.97
CA ILE A 444 15.51 0.77 3.76
C ILE A 444 16.07 0.04 2.52
N LEU A 445 17.25 -0.58 2.67
CA LEU A 445 17.82 -1.44 1.62
C LEU A 445 16.91 -2.66 1.37
N ARG A 446 16.34 -3.26 2.42
CA ARG A 446 15.37 -4.36 2.31
C ARG A 446 14.06 -3.93 1.65
N GLN A 447 13.56 -2.72 1.93
CA GLN A 447 12.39 -2.13 1.27
C GLN A 447 12.66 -1.88 -0.22
N LYS A 448 13.81 -1.28 -0.59
CA LYS A 448 14.25 -1.16 -1.99
C LYS A 448 14.36 -2.51 -2.68
N GLU A 449 14.95 -3.50 -2.00
CA GLU A 449 15.09 -4.87 -2.50
C GLU A 449 13.72 -5.51 -2.78
N ALA A 450 12.76 -5.35 -1.87
CA ALA A 450 11.39 -5.79 -2.03
C ALA A 450 10.66 -5.05 -3.16
N ALA A 451 10.87 -3.73 -3.30
CA ALA A 451 10.30 -2.92 -4.37
C ALA A 451 10.82 -3.32 -5.76
N LEU A 452 12.10 -3.67 -5.89
CA LEU A 452 12.70 -4.19 -7.13
C LEU A 452 12.19 -5.62 -7.43
N LYS A 453 12.12 -6.50 -6.43
CA LYS A 453 11.49 -7.83 -6.57
C LYS A 453 10.00 -7.76 -6.92
N LYS A 454 9.30 -6.69 -6.51
CA LYS A 454 7.91 -6.38 -6.90
C LYS A 454 7.86 -5.85 -8.33
N ALA A 455 8.80 -4.99 -8.73
CA ALA A 455 8.90 -4.45 -10.08
C ALA A 455 9.11 -5.54 -11.15
N MET A 456 9.79 -6.64 -10.82
CA MET A 456 9.89 -7.82 -11.69
C MET A 456 8.52 -8.47 -11.99
N LYS A 457 7.48 -8.21 -11.20
CA LYS A 457 6.12 -8.77 -11.38
C LYS A 457 5.09 -7.71 -11.80
N HIS A 458 5.44 -6.43 -11.68
CA HIS A 458 4.52 -5.33 -11.87
C HIS A 458 5.21 -4.10 -12.47
N VAL A 459 4.58 -3.51 -13.49
CA VAL A 459 5.03 -2.27 -14.09
C VAL A 459 4.45 -1.07 -13.36
N HIS A 460 5.32 -0.16 -12.95
CA HIS A 460 4.97 1.07 -12.24
C HIS A 460 4.90 2.27 -13.20
N LEU A 461 3.77 2.97 -13.23
CA LEU A 461 3.50 4.20 -13.98
C LEU A 461 2.89 5.25 -13.04
N ARG A 462 3.08 6.55 -13.31
CA ARG A 462 2.53 7.64 -12.48
C ARG A 462 1.01 7.81 -12.66
N GLY A 463 0.54 7.72 -13.91
CA GLY A 463 -0.89 7.83 -14.25
C GLY A 463 -1.60 6.48 -14.21
N CYS A 464 -1.57 5.76 -13.09
CA CYS A 464 -2.31 4.50 -12.93
C CYS A 464 -2.91 4.38 -11.53
N TRP A 465 -4.24 4.29 -11.49
CA TRP A 465 -5.03 4.31 -10.26
C TRP A 465 -5.82 3.02 -10.12
N SER A 466 -6.10 2.59 -8.89
CA SER A 466 -7.06 1.53 -8.61
C SER A 466 -8.17 2.04 -7.70
N ALA A 467 -9.41 1.76 -8.06
CA ALA A 467 -10.63 2.23 -7.41
C ALA A 467 -11.72 1.15 -7.48
N ARG A 468 -12.73 1.22 -6.61
CA ARG A 468 -13.93 0.38 -6.75
C ARG A 468 -14.96 1.06 -7.63
N GLY A 469 -15.62 0.27 -8.47
CA GLY A 469 -16.70 0.76 -9.30
C GLY A 469 -17.97 1.02 -8.51
N HIS A 470 -18.70 2.04 -8.91
CA HIS A 470 -20.07 2.35 -8.51
C HIS A 470 -20.86 2.83 -9.74
N PRO A 471 -22.16 2.59 -9.81
CA PRO A 471 -23.01 3.26 -10.78
C PRO A 471 -23.24 4.71 -10.29
N GLU A 472 -23.49 5.65 -11.19
CA GLU A 472 -23.73 7.04 -10.83
C GLU A 472 -24.90 7.19 -9.84
N PRO A 473 -24.75 7.87 -8.69
CA PRO A 473 -25.85 8.02 -7.72
C PRO A 473 -26.98 8.86 -8.30
N GLN A 474 -28.22 8.55 -7.94
CA GLN A 474 -29.36 9.31 -8.45
C GLN A 474 -29.35 10.74 -7.90
N GLY A 475 -29.36 11.74 -8.80
CA GLY A 475 -29.54 13.15 -8.41
C GLY A 475 -30.95 13.45 -7.90
N GLU A 476 -31.12 14.62 -7.27
CA GLU A 476 -32.45 15.19 -7.04
C GLU A 476 -33.19 15.31 -8.38
N GLY A 477 -34.41 14.79 -8.46
CA GLY A 477 -35.17 14.70 -9.72
C GLY A 477 -34.68 13.62 -10.71
N GLY A 478 -33.75 12.74 -10.32
CA GLY A 478 -33.30 11.60 -11.13
C GLY A 478 -32.35 11.97 -12.28
N SER A 479 -31.75 13.16 -12.28
CA SER A 479 -30.74 13.53 -13.28
C SER A 479 -29.47 12.66 -13.15
N LEU A 480 -28.90 12.33 -14.30
CA LEU A 480 -27.62 11.63 -14.44
C LEU A 480 -26.68 12.53 -15.25
N GLU A 481 -25.53 12.88 -14.68
CA GLU A 481 -24.54 13.81 -15.22
C GLU A 481 -23.60 13.14 -16.22
N LEU A 482 -23.38 11.83 -16.09
CA LEU A 482 -22.55 11.05 -17.01
C LEU A 482 -23.34 10.60 -18.23
N LYS A 483 -22.67 10.61 -19.39
CA LYS A 483 -23.12 10.02 -20.65
C LYS A 483 -22.50 8.65 -20.86
N ASP A 484 -22.95 7.95 -21.90
CA ASP A 484 -22.35 6.69 -22.34
C ASP A 484 -20.82 6.79 -22.48
N ASN A 485 -20.10 5.80 -21.91
CA ASN A 485 -18.64 5.74 -21.79
C ASN A 485 -17.96 6.90 -21.02
N GLU A 486 -18.69 7.82 -20.37
CA GLU A 486 -18.13 8.76 -19.40
C GLU A 486 -17.97 8.08 -18.02
N ILE A 487 -16.89 8.41 -17.31
CA ILE A 487 -16.65 8.05 -15.92
C ILE A 487 -16.30 9.29 -15.09
N PHE A 488 -16.54 9.24 -13.78
CA PHE A 488 -16.05 10.23 -12.82
C PHE A 488 -15.17 9.53 -11.78
N LEU A 489 -13.98 10.09 -11.52
CA LEU A 489 -13.05 9.59 -10.52
C LEU A 489 -12.23 10.75 -9.97
N MET A 490 -12.28 10.93 -8.65
CA MET A 490 -11.36 11.82 -7.94
C MET A 490 -10.14 11.04 -7.48
N VAL A 491 -8.95 11.52 -7.83
CA VAL A 491 -7.65 10.98 -7.40
C VAL A 491 -6.98 11.98 -6.45
N PRO A 492 -6.14 11.52 -5.51
CA PRO A 492 -5.31 12.46 -4.76
C PRO A 492 -4.45 13.25 -5.74
N CYS A 493 -4.24 14.53 -5.48
CA CYS A 493 -3.25 15.28 -6.24
C CYS A 493 -1.85 14.66 -6.03
N ASP A 494 -0.92 14.91 -6.95
CA ASP A 494 0.46 14.46 -6.76
C ASP A 494 1.06 15.14 -5.51
N ALA A 495 2.06 14.53 -4.86
CA ALA A 495 2.57 14.87 -3.53
C ALA A 495 3.01 16.35 -3.27
N GLU A 496 3.00 17.20 -4.29
CA GLU A 496 3.28 18.63 -4.21
C GLU A 496 2.01 19.50 -3.97
N GLU A 497 0.83 18.92 -4.19
CA GLU A 497 -0.50 19.54 -4.04
C GLU A 497 -1.32 18.76 -3.00
N SER A 498 -1.80 19.45 -1.96
CA SER A 498 -2.70 18.85 -0.98
C SER A 498 -4.15 18.85 -1.47
N GLY A 499 -4.76 17.67 -1.61
CA GLY A 499 -6.19 17.54 -1.88
C GLY A 499 -6.51 16.47 -2.92
N TRP A 500 -7.65 16.64 -3.58
CA TRP A 500 -8.17 15.71 -4.57
C TRP A 500 -8.54 16.46 -5.84
N ARG A 501 -8.28 15.84 -7.00
CA ARG A 501 -8.68 16.35 -8.31
C ARG A 501 -9.49 15.32 -9.07
N ALA A 502 -10.51 15.77 -9.80
CA ALA A 502 -11.17 14.93 -10.79
C ALA A 502 -10.18 14.59 -11.92
N LEU A 503 -10.26 13.35 -12.44
CA LEU A 503 -9.62 13.00 -13.70
C LEU A 503 -10.41 13.60 -14.87
N THR A 504 -9.69 14.02 -15.91
CA THR A 504 -10.25 14.64 -17.12
C THR A 504 -9.56 14.10 -18.37
N GLY A 505 -10.32 13.88 -19.44
CA GLY A 505 -9.82 13.41 -20.74
C GLY A 505 -9.96 11.90 -20.92
N GLU A 506 -9.37 11.38 -21.99
CA GLU A 506 -9.41 9.94 -22.29
C GLU A 506 -8.61 9.13 -21.26
N VAL A 507 -9.13 7.93 -20.91
CA VAL A 507 -8.49 6.98 -20.00
C VAL A 507 -8.74 5.55 -20.47
N ILE A 508 -7.85 4.62 -20.12
CA ILE A 508 -8.10 3.18 -20.30
C ILE A 508 -8.58 2.59 -18.97
N ILE A 509 -9.74 1.93 -19.00
CA ILE A 509 -10.30 1.15 -17.90
C ILE A 509 -9.94 -0.33 -18.09
N ASN A 510 -9.43 -0.96 -17.04
CA ASN A 510 -9.07 -2.37 -16.99
C ASN A 510 -9.74 -3.05 -15.79
N TYR A 511 -10.45 -4.16 -16.03
CA TYR A 511 -10.90 -5.06 -14.96
C TYR A 511 -9.81 -6.10 -14.64
N LEU A 512 -9.48 -6.24 -13.35
CA LEU A 512 -8.34 -7.07 -12.90
C LEU A 512 -8.52 -8.57 -13.12
N SER A 513 -9.74 -9.06 -13.25
CA SER A 513 -10.03 -10.49 -13.38
C SER A 513 -10.16 -10.98 -14.84
N ASP A 514 -10.18 -10.10 -15.84
CA ASP A 514 -10.26 -10.49 -17.24
C ASP A 514 -8.88 -10.61 -17.91
N ARG A 515 -8.76 -11.43 -18.94
CA ARG A 515 -7.54 -11.75 -19.69
C ARG A 515 -7.69 -11.54 -21.20
N ASP A 516 -8.89 -11.29 -21.73
CA ASP A 516 -9.06 -10.91 -23.14
C ASP A 516 -8.53 -9.47 -23.33
N PRO A 517 -7.68 -9.15 -24.32
CA PRO A 517 -7.33 -7.76 -24.64
C PRO A 517 -8.55 -6.89 -24.93
N ASN A 518 -9.63 -7.48 -25.43
CA ASN A 518 -10.93 -6.83 -25.64
C ASN A 518 -11.73 -6.66 -24.32
N SER A 519 -11.08 -6.80 -23.16
CA SER A 519 -11.56 -6.35 -21.83
C SER A 519 -10.88 -5.07 -21.34
N LEU A 520 -10.11 -4.40 -22.20
CA LEU A 520 -9.68 -3.02 -21.99
C LEU A 520 -10.66 -2.07 -22.70
N ARG A 521 -11.07 -0.98 -22.05
CA ARG A 521 -11.94 0.04 -22.66
C ARG A 521 -11.34 1.42 -22.60
N LEU A 522 -11.43 2.15 -23.71
CA LEU A 522 -11.31 3.60 -23.70
C LEU A 522 -12.59 4.19 -23.10
N ALA A 523 -12.44 5.09 -22.15
CA ALA A 523 -13.51 5.86 -21.53
C ALA A 523 -13.09 7.33 -21.42
N VAL A 524 -14.05 8.22 -21.18
CA VAL A 524 -13.77 9.64 -20.94
C VAL A 524 -13.94 9.95 -19.45
N ALA A 525 -12.84 10.26 -18.77
CA ALA A 525 -12.88 10.88 -17.47
C ALA A 525 -13.38 12.32 -17.60
N LYS A 526 -14.42 12.64 -16.85
CA LYS A 526 -15.10 13.93 -16.89
C LYS A 526 -15.16 14.51 -15.49
N ASP A 527 -14.78 15.78 -15.35
CA ASP A 527 -15.08 16.53 -14.14
C ASP A 527 -16.55 16.95 -14.14
N SER A 528 -17.20 16.83 -12.98
CA SER A 528 -18.59 17.25 -12.75
C SER A 528 -18.66 17.84 -11.36
N GLU A 529 -19.02 19.12 -11.27
CA GLU A 529 -19.21 19.82 -10.00
C GLU A 529 -20.34 19.17 -9.17
N ALA A 530 -21.41 18.74 -9.83
CA ALA A 530 -22.50 18.01 -9.19
C ALA A 530 -22.02 16.67 -8.60
N LEU A 531 -21.11 15.94 -9.26
CA LEU A 531 -20.53 14.72 -8.68
C LEU A 531 -19.48 15.02 -7.63
N ARG A 532 -18.67 16.10 -7.75
CA ARG A 532 -17.79 16.56 -6.66
C ARG A 532 -18.56 16.95 -5.39
N ALA A 533 -19.78 17.46 -5.52
CA ALA A 533 -20.64 17.83 -4.40
C ALA A 533 -21.44 16.64 -3.82
N LYS A 534 -21.83 15.67 -4.66
CA LYS A 534 -22.60 14.48 -4.25
C LYS A 534 -21.73 13.31 -3.77
N CYS A 535 -20.50 13.20 -4.27
CA CYS A 535 -19.66 12.02 -4.15
C CYS A 535 -18.32 12.35 -3.49
N ALA A 536 -17.96 11.59 -2.46
CA ALA A 536 -16.63 11.68 -1.89
C ALA A 536 -15.54 11.09 -2.79
N PRO A 537 -14.28 11.50 -2.60
CA PRO A 537 -13.15 10.90 -3.28
C PRO A 537 -12.87 9.49 -2.74
N GLY A 538 -12.71 8.51 -3.62
CA GLY A 538 -12.50 7.10 -3.22
C GLY A 538 -13.25 6.08 -4.07
N ALA A 539 -14.29 6.52 -4.78
CA ALA A 539 -15.11 5.72 -5.69
C ALA A 539 -14.89 6.11 -7.17
N LEU A 540 -15.01 5.13 -8.06
CA LEU A 540 -15.05 5.31 -9.52
C LEU A 540 -16.50 5.14 -9.99
N PHE A 541 -17.05 6.17 -10.60
CA PHE A 541 -18.44 6.20 -11.05
C PHE A 541 -18.56 5.93 -12.54
N PHE A 542 -19.52 5.11 -12.89
CA PHE A 542 -19.87 4.75 -14.26
C PHE A 542 -21.27 5.28 -14.60
N SER A 543 -21.43 5.75 -15.84
CA SER A 543 -22.74 6.15 -16.38
C SER A 543 -23.79 5.03 -16.26
N LYS A 544 -24.97 5.38 -15.71
CA LYS A 544 -26.17 4.53 -15.78
C LYS A 544 -26.82 4.53 -17.18
N LYS A 545 -26.57 5.57 -18.01
CA LYS A 545 -27.05 5.71 -19.41
C LYS A 545 -26.18 4.97 -20.42
N GLY A 546 -26.77 4.54 -21.54
CA GLY A 546 -26.05 4.11 -22.75
C GLY A 546 -25.86 2.60 -22.81
N ARG A 547 -24.71 2.09 -23.28
CA ARG A 547 -24.36 0.66 -23.10
C ARG A 547 -23.30 0.56 -22.01
N PRO A 548 -23.63 0.01 -20.83
CA PRO A 548 -22.85 0.27 -19.63
C PRO A 548 -21.50 -0.42 -19.75
N LEU A 549 -20.45 0.30 -19.35
CA LEU A 549 -19.07 -0.22 -19.37
C LEU A 549 -18.97 -1.56 -18.61
N GLN A 550 -19.81 -1.81 -17.60
CA GLN A 550 -19.87 -3.08 -16.86
C GLN A 550 -20.19 -4.31 -17.73
N VAL A 551 -21.24 -4.24 -18.56
CA VAL A 551 -21.61 -5.31 -19.49
C VAL A 551 -20.51 -5.50 -20.54
N ASN A 552 -19.78 -4.42 -20.83
CA ASN A 552 -18.68 -4.45 -21.78
C ASN A 552 -17.37 -5.02 -21.22
N LEU A 553 -17.13 -5.01 -19.91
CA LEU A 553 -15.95 -5.67 -19.31
C LEU A 553 -16.30 -6.90 -18.42
N SER A 554 -17.54 -7.38 -18.47
CA SER A 554 -18.06 -8.62 -17.82
C SER A 554 -17.96 -8.67 -16.28
N TRP A 555 -18.36 -7.60 -15.58
CA TRP A 555 -18.29 -7.49 -14.11
C TRP A 555 -19.55 -6.87 -13.48
N ASP A 556 -19.58 -6.88 -12.13
CA ASP A 556 -20.63 -6.30 -11.30
C ASP A 556 -20.06 -5.35 -10.22
N PHE A 557 -20.92 -4.55 -9.60
CA PHE A 557 -20.51 -3.60 -8.55
C PHE A 557 -20.40 -4.24 -7.16
N ASP A 558 -20.29 -5.57 -7.01
CA ASP A 558 -20.38 -6.22 -5.69
C ASP A 558 -19.09 -6.16 -4.84
N GLY A 559 -18.07 -5.47 -5.36
CA GLY A 559 -16.80 -5.13 -4.71
C GLY A 559 -15.60 -5.05 -5.65
N ASP A 560 -15.81 -5.10 -6.96
CA ASP A 560 -14.75 -5.17 -7.97
C ASP A 560 -13.86 -3.93 -8.04
N TYR A 561 -12.58 -4.17 -8.31
CA TYR A 561 -11.56 -3.13 -8.50
C TYR A 561 -11.20 -2.96 -9.97
N PHE A 562 -11.23 -1.71 -10.41
CA PHE A 562 -10.80 -1.27 -11.72
C PHE A 562 -9.41 -0.65 -11.62
N GLN A 563 -8.64 -0.74 -12.70
CA GLN A 563 -7.48 0.09 -12.92
C GLN A 563 -7.81 1.16 -13.97
N VAL A 564 -7.48 2.41 -13.66
CA VAL A 564 -7.67 3.56 -14.56
C VAL A 564 -6.30 4.08 -14.97
N ILE A 565 -5.98 3.97 -16.25
CA ILE A 565 -4.70 4.38 -16.84
C ILE A 565 -4.91 5.71 -17.55
N THR A 566 -4.13 6.72 -17.16
CA THR A 566 -4.25 8.12 -17.60
C THR A 566 -2.99 8.62 -18.30
N GLN A 567 -2.07 7.72 -18.68
CA GLN A 567 -0.83 8.12 -19.35
C GLN A 567 -1.11 8.39 -20.83
N GLU A 568 -1.05 9.66 -21.23
CA GLU A 568 -1.46 10.17 -22.55
C GLU A 568 -0.89 9.38 -23.72
N GLU A 569 0.41 9.02 -23.71
CA GLU A 569 1.02 8.30 -24.83
C GLU A 569 0.49 6.87 -24.96
N VAL A 570 0.10 6.24 -23.85
CA VAL A 570 -0.48 4.88 -23.80
C VAL A 570 -1.97 4.91 -24.15
N VAL A 571 -2.69 5.96 -23.74
CA VAL A 571 -4.12 6.14 -24.02
C VAL A 571 -4.36 6.49 -25.49
N SER A 572 -3.71 7.52 -26.02
CA SER A 572 -3.88 7.99 -27.41
C SER A 572 -3.48 6.96 -28.48
N SER A 573 -2.65 5.99 -28.11
CA SER A 573 -2.21 4.87 -28.94
C SER A 573 -3.10 3.63 -28.84
N PHE A 574 -4.08 3.58 -27.92
CA PHE A 574 -4.99 2.44 -27.77
C PHE A 574 -5.77 2.15 -29.05
N ARG A 575 -5.79 0.88 -29.50
CA ARG A 575 -6.55 0.40 -30.68
C ARG A 575 -7.42 -0.83 -30.37
N GLY A 576 -7.73 -1.09 -29.10
CA GLY A 576 -8.63 -2.18 -28.72
C GLY A 576 -10.06 -1.96 -29.18
N GLU A 577 -10.84 -3.04 -29.29
CA GLU A 577 -12.26 -2.98 -29.67
C GLU A 577 -13.09 -2.19 -28.65
N THR A 578 -14.02 -1.36 -29.15
CA THR A 578 -14.97 -0.59 -28.32
C THR A 578 -16.11 -1.45 -27.77
N ALA A 579 -16.37 -2.60 -28.38
CA ALA A 579 -17.35 -3.58 -27.95
C ALA A 579 -16.68 -4.91 -27.57
N PRO A 580 -17.26 -5.72 -26.67
CA PRO A 580 -16.75 -7.06 -26.41
C PRO A 580 -16.98 -7.96 -27.64
N GLY A 581 -15.90 -8.42 -28.27
CA GLY A 581 -15.97 -9.45 -29.30
C GLY A 581 -16.57 -10.77 -28.78
N PRO A 582 -17.17 -11.61 -29.63
CA PRO A 582 -17.89 -12.80 -29.20
C PRO A 582 -16.98 -13.78 -28.45
N LEU A 583 -17.35 -14.13 -27.21
CA LEU A 583 -16.63 -15.13 -26.42
C LEU A 583 -16.77 -16.53 -27.04
N PRO A 584 -15.67 -17.29 -27.15
CA PRO A 584 -15.72 -18.69 -27.55
C PRO A 584 -16.71 -19.51 -26.71
N ARG A 585 -17.55 -20.28 -27.42
CA ARG A 585 -18.47 -21.23 -26.81
C ARG A 585 -17.71 -22.49 -26.44
N PHE A 586 -17.75 -22.86 -25.16
CA PHE A 586 -17.29 -24.17 -24.71
C PHE A 586 -18.49 -25.11 -24.68
N LYS A 587 -18.26 -26.41 -24.84
CA LYS A 587 -19.28 -27.42 -24.52
C LYS A 587 -19.31 -27.57 -23.01
N ASP A 588 -20.42 -27.19 -22.41
CA ASP A 588 -20.61 -27.32 -20.98
C ASP A 588 -20.71 -28.82 -20.63
N PRO A 589 -19.79 -29.39 -19.82
CA PRO A 589 -19.96 -30.76 -19.34
C PRO A 589 -21.25 -30.87 -18.53
N GLN A 590 -22.03 -31.92 -18.79
CA GLN A 590 -23.13 -32.28 -17.90
C GLN A 590 -22.55 -32.62 -16.53
N LEU A 591 -22.99 -31.88 -15.52
CA LEU A 591 -22.69 -32.17 -14.12
C LEU A 591 -23.75 -33.16 -13.62
N THR A 592 -23.32 -34.17 -12.86
CA THR A 592 -24.21 -35.16 -12.26
C THR A 592 -24.99 -34.53 -11.11
N ASP A 593 -26.32 -34.67 -11.12
CA ASP A 593 -27.14 -34.31 -9.96
C ASP A 593 -26.76 -35.19 -8.76
N VAL A 594 -26.55 -34.56 -7.61
CA VAL A 594 -26.24 -35.25 -6.35
C VAL A 594 -27.35 -34.99 -5.34
N VAL A 595 -27.73 -36.05 -4.63
CA VAL A 595 -28.74 -35.98 -3.57
C VAL A 595 -28.13 -35.27 -2.37
N ILE A 596 -28.75 -34.17 -1.96
CA ILE A 596 -28.28 -33.28 -0.89
C ILE A 596 -29.43 -33.06 0.07
N ASN A 597 -29.18 -33.38 1.34
CA ASN A 597 -30.17 -33.34 2.41
C ASN A 597 -29.84 -32.28 3.46
N SER A 598 -28.57 -31.84 3.55
CA SER A 598 -28.05 -30.88 4.53
C SER A 598 -26.99 -29.94 3.95
N LEU A 599 -26.63 -28.87 4.67
CA LEU A 599 -25.44 -28.05 4.38
C LEU A 599 -24.13 -28.82 4.54
N VAL A 600 -24.10 -29.82 5.42
CA VAL A 600 -22.93 -30.68 5.62
C VAL A 600 -22.62 -31.44 4.33
N ASP A 601 -23.65 -32.00 3.68
CA ASP A 601 -23.55 -32.65 2.37
C ASP A 601 -23.04 -31.66 1.31
N VAL A 602 -23.58 -30.44 1.27
CA VAL A 602 -23.17 -29.38 0.33
C VAL A 602 -21.67 -29.08 0.44
N HIS A 603 -21.16 -28.92 1.66
CA HIS A 603 -19.76 -28.56 1.89
C HIS A 603 -18.80 -29.74 1.72
N ALA A 604 -19.19 -30.95 2.16
CA ALA A 604 -18.41 -32.16 1.93
C ALA A 604 -18.33 -32.50 0.43
N HIS A 605 -19.47 -32.50 -0.27
CA HIS A 605 -19.53 -32.71 -1.71
C HIS A 605 -18.71 -31.67 -2.49
N PHE A 606 -18.75 -30.39 -2.10
CA PHE A 606 -17.87 -29.39 -2.69
C PHE A 606 -16.38 -29.71 -2.48
N LEU A 607 -15.96 -30.19 -1.31
CA LEU A 607 -14.55 -30.56 -1.08
C LEU A 607 -14.12 -31.80 -1.89
N LEU A 608 -15.06 -32.68 -2.26
CA LEU A 608 -14.81 -33.85 -3.11
C LEU A 608 -14.78 -33.51 -4.61
N GLU A 609 -15.76 -32.73 -5.10
CA GLU A 609 -15.96 -32.41 -6.52
C GLU A 609 -15.28 -31.12 -6.99
N TYR A 610 -14.58 -30.38 -6.12
CA TYR A 610 -13.89 -29.14 -6.48
C TYR A 610 -12.35 -29.30 -6.50
N PRO A 611 -11.76 -29.94 -7.53
CA PRO A 611 -10.32 -29.93 -7.80
C PRO A 611 -9.74 -28.72 -8.59
N PRO A 612 -10.46 -27.63 -8.99
CA PRO A 612 -9.96 -26.68 -9.98
C PRO A 612 -8.94 -25.66 -9.45
N ARG A 613 -8.25 -25.94 -8.33
CA ARG A 613 -7.01 -25.23 -7.95
C ARG A 613 -6.00 -25.32 -9.09
N GLU A 614 -5.89 -26.51 -9.67
CA GLU A 614 -5.05 -26.73 -10.84
C GLU A 614 -5.63 -25.97 -12.04
N GLU A 615 -6.93 -26.08 -12.32
CA GLU A 615 -7.53 -25.61 -13.57
C GLU A 615 -7.64 -24.07 -13.72
N ILE A 616 -8.02 -23.31 -12.67
CA ILE A 616 -8.01 -21.83 -12.77
C ILE A 616 -6.57 -21.32 -12.95
N GLY A 617 -5.63 -21.87 -12.18
CA GLY A 617 -4.21 -21.55 -12.28
C GLY A 617 -3.61 -21.98 -13.62
N LEU A 618 -4.02 -23.13 -14.14
CA LEU A 618 -3.62 -23.68 -15.43
C LEU A 618 -4.16 -22.83 -16.56
N HIS A 619 -5.45 -22.46 -16.60
CA HIS A 619 -5.99 -21.57 -17.63
C HIS A 619 -5.29 -20.21 -17.64
N HIS A 620 -5.00 -19.63 -16.46
CA HIS A 620 -4.21 -18.40 -16.40
C HIS A 620 -2.78 -18.60 -16.92
N TRP A 621 -2.12 -19.69 -16.52
CA TRP A 621 -0.77 -20.03 -16.97
C TRP A 621 -0.71 -20.31 -18.47
N GLN A 622 -1.64 -21.09 -19.03
CA GLN A 622 -1.77 -21.36 -20.46
C GLN A 622 -2.01 -20.07 -21.25
N TRP A 623 -2.87 -19.18 -20.73
CA TRP A 623 -3.05 -17.85 -21.30
C TRP A 623 -1.76 -17.03 -21.26
N GLN A 624 -1.00 -17.03 -20.16
CA GLN A 624 0.31 -16.35 -20.10
C GLN A 624 1.33 -16.95 -21.08
N MET A 625 1.32 -18.29 -21.24
CA MET A 625 2.15 -18.97 -22.23
C MET A 625 1.79 -18.53 -23.66
N LYS A 626 0.49 -18.43 -24.01
CA LYS A 626 0.05 -17.90 -25.30
C LYS A 626 0.32 -16.42 -25.49
N ALA A 627 -0.09 -15.58 -24.56
CA ALA A 627 0.09 -14.14 -24.62
C ALA A 627 1.59 -13.74 -24.73
N GLY A 628 2.49 -14.53 -24.16
CA GLY A 628 3.95 -14.30 -24.26
C GLY A 628 4.60 -14.71 -25.59
N GLU A 629 3.90 -15.40 -26.50
CA GLU A 629 4.43 -15.82 -27.82
C GLU A 629 4.77 -14.62 -28.73
N GLY A 630 4.14 -13.46 -28.52
CA GLY A 630 4.50 -12.21 -29.20
C GLY A 630 3.49 -11.08 -28.95
N PRO A 631 3.78 -9.85 -29.42
CA PRO A 631 2.99 -8.65 -29.09
C PRO A 631 1.48 -8.73 -29.35
N LEU A 632 1.05 -9.49 -30.36
CA LEU A 632 -0.37 -9.64 -30.71
C LEU A 632 -0.96 -10.99 -30.27
N ALA A 633 -0.18 -11.86 -29.61
CA ALA A 633 -0.58 -13.24 -29.35
C ALA A 633 -1.75 -13.36 -28.34
N ALA A 634 -1.90 -12.42 -27.41
CA ALA A 634 -3.06 -12.37 -26.52
C ALA A 634 -4.38 -12.10 -27.28
N SER A 635 -4.32 -11.45 -28.45
CA SER A 635 -5.45 -11.20 -29.34
C SER A 635 -5.68 -12.31 -30.38
N SER A 636 -4.84 -13.36 -30.40
CA SER A 636 -5.06 -14.52 -31.27
C SER A 636 -6.34 -15.28 -30.87
N LEU A 637 -6.85 -16.13 -31.75
CA LEU A 637 -8.02 -16.95 -31.45
C LEU A 637 -7.76 -17.85 -30.22
N GLU A 638 -6.57 -18.45 -30.12
CA GLU A 638 -6.14 -19.29 -29.00
C GLU A 638 -5.90 -18.46 -27.72
N GLY A 639 -5.33 -17.26 -27.84
CA GLY A 639 -5.17 -16.31 -26.74
C GLY A 639 -6.53 -15.91 -26.15
N ARG A 640 -7.51 -15.58 -27.00
CA ARG A 640 -8.87 -15.22 -26.57
C ARG A 640 -9.68 -16.44 -26.09
N GLN A 641 -9.45 -17.63 -26.62
CA GLN A 641 -10.02 -18.89 -26.09
C GLN A 641 -9.50 -19.20 -24.69
N THR A 642 -8.19 -19.16 -24.46
CA THR A 642 -7.59 -19.39 -23.13
C THR A 642 -8.02 -18.32 -22.12
N ALA A 643 -8.14 -17.06 -22.55
CA ALA A 643 -8.73 -15.99 -21.73
C ALA A 643 -10.20 -16.27 -21.34
N ALA A 644 -11.06 -16.59 -22.32
CA ALA A 644 -12.47 -16.87 -22.08
C ALA A 644 -12.67 -18.11 -21.19
N ALA A 645 -11.79 -19.11 -21.29
CA ALA A 645 -11.78 -20.26 -20.38
C ALA A 645 -11.43 -19.82 -18.95
N TYR A 646 -10.37 -19.04 -18.76
CA TYR A 646 -10.01 -18.49 -17.45
C TYR A 646 -11.16 -17.70 -16.82
N CYS A 647 -11.77 -16.76 -17.55
CA CYS A 647 -12.87 -15.94 -17.04
C CYS A 647 -14.09 -16.80 -16.64
N LYS A 648 -14.45 -17.80 -17.43
CA LYS A 648 -15.51 -18.78 -17.06
C LYS A 648 -15.13 -19.61 -15.83
N SER A 649 -13.86 -19.96 -15.65
CA SER A 649 -13.39 -20.72 -14.49
C SER A 649 -13.49 -19.97 -13.16
N LEU A 650 -13.53 -18.63 -13.16
CA LEU A 650 -13.72 -17.82 -11.95
C LEU A 650 -15.08 -18.09 -11.27
N ASP A 651 -16.11 -18.35 -12.08
CA ASP A 651 -17.49 -18.55 -11.64
C ASP A 651 -17.85 -20.01 -11.34
N VAL A 652 -16.91 -20.96 -11.42
CA VAL A 652 -17.20 -22.38 -11.15
C VAL A 652 -17.67 -22.60 -9.70
N GLU A 653 -17.19 -21.78 -8.75
CA GLU A 653 -17.75 -21.80 -7.38
C GLU A 653 -19.25 -21.45 -7.33
N LYS A 654 -19.78 -20.71 -8.30
CA LYS A 654 -21.19 -20.29 -8.38
C LYS A 654 -22.08 -21.31 -9.12
N GLY A 655 -21.54 -22.49 -9.47
CA GLY A 655 -22.23 -23.56 -10.22
C GLY A 655 -22.00 -23.53 -11.73
N LYS A 656 -21.26 -22.56 -12.27
CA LYS A 656 -20.96 -22.55 -13.71
C LYS A 656 -20.05 -23.74 -14.08
N PRO A 657 -20.25 -24.36 -15.26
CA PRO A 657 -19.41 -25.45 -15.73
C PRO A 657 -17.96 -25.00 -15.92
N LEU A 658 -17.00 -25.85 -15.54
CA LEU A 658 -15.59 -25.63 -15.83
C LEU A 658 -15.33 -25.88 -17.34
N PRO A 659 -14.83 -24.89 -18.11
CA PRO A 659 -14.42 -25.13 -19.49
C PRO A 659 -13.22 -26.07 -19.51
N LYS A 660 -13.22 -27.05 -20.42
CA LYS A 660 -12.08 -27.94 -20.63
C LYS A 660 -11.22 -27.41 -21.76
N LEU A 661 -9.95 -27.13 -21.47
CA LEU A 661 -8.92 -26.89 -22.48
C LEU A 661 -8.09 -28.14 -22.72
N GLY A 662 -7.46 -28.22 -23.90
CA GLY A 662 -6.45 -29.25 -24.17
C GLY A 662 -5.21 -29.08 -23.29
N PRO A 663 -4.43 -30.15 -23.06
CA PRO A 663 -3.16 -30.03 -22.36
C PRO A 663 -2.21 -29.13 -23.17
N TYR A 664 -1.67 -28.10 -22.53
CA TYR A 664 -0.63 -27.29 -23.14
C TYR A 664 0.68 -28.10 -23.17
N PRO A 665 1.41 -28.13 -24.30
CA PRO A 665 2.67 -28.86 -24.38
C PRO A 665 3.68 -28.31 -23.37
N ASN A 666 4.53 -29.19 -22.81
CA ASN A 666 5.62 -28.81 -21.90
C ASN A 666 6.74 -28.06 -22.64
N GLY A 667 6.44 -26.83 -23.09
CA GLY A 667 7.39 -25.92 -23.72
C GLY A 667 8.24 -25.14 -22.71
N PRO A 668 9.33 -24.50 -23.17
CA PRO A 668 10.12 -23.61 -22.34
C PRO A 668 9.30 -22.40 -21.90
N ARG A 669 9.53 -21.92 -20.68
CA ARG A 669 8.74 -20.83 -20.08
C ARG A 669 9.28 -19.47 -20.49
N TRP A 670 8.42 -18.45 -20.54
CA TRP A 670 8.87 -17.07 -20.70
C TRP A 670 9.70 -16.62 -19.50
N ASP A 671 10.74 -15.82 -19.75
CA ASP A 671 11.62 -15.24 -18.72
C ASP A 671 10.85 -14.61 -17.56
N PHE A 672 9.79 -13.85 -17.86
CA PHE A 672 8.95 -13.20 -16.84
C PHE A 672 8.03 -14.13 -16.01
N MET A 673 7.95 -15.42 -16.35
CA MET A 673 7.10 -16.40 -15.63
C MET A 673 7.88 -17.23 -14.60
N ASN A 674 9.20 -17.07 -14.51
CA ASN A 674 10.04 -18.06 -13.84
C ASN A 674 10.11 -17.87 -12.31
N LYS A 675 9.89 -18.97 -11.57
CA LYS A 675 9.98 -19.04 -10.09
C LYS A 675 10.74 -20.28 -9.59
N LYS A 676 11.35 -21.07 -10.48
CA LYS A 676 12.13 -22.26 -10.14
C LYS A 676 13.53 -22.16 -10.73
N GLU A 677 14.53 -22.36 -9.89
CA GLU A 677 15.92 -22.53 -10.31
C GLU A 677 16.02 -23.72 -11.27
N GLY A 678 16.87 -23.60 -12.30
CA GLY A 678 17.14 -24.66 -13.28
C GLY A 678 16.10 -24.86 -14.40
N ALA A 679 14.96 -24.16 -14.41
CA ALA A 679 14.00 -24.26 -15.52
C ALA A 679 14.48 -23.49 -16.77
N GLN A 680 14.50 -24.15 -17.93
CA GLN A 680 14.84 -23.50 -19.22
C GLN A 680 13.85 -22.38 -19.54
N THR A 681 14.37 -21.16 -19.68
CA THR A 681 13.62 -19.96 -20.08
C THR A 681 13.92 -19.56 -21.51
N VAL A 682 12.89 -19.12 -22.24
CA VAL A 682 13.03 -18.36 -23.48
C VAL A 682 12.74 -16.88 -23.18
N HIS A 683 13.54 -15.99 -23.76
CA HIS A 683 13.27 -14.56 -23.70
C HIS A 683 11.97 -14.24 -24.44
N SER A 684 10.97 -13.69 -23.75
CA SER A 684 9.78 -13.21 -24.44
C SER A 684 10.12 -11.93 -25.22
N GLN A 685 9.62 -11.85 -26.44
CA GLN A 685 9.74 -10.68 -27.32
C GLN A 685 8.74 -9.55 -26.93
N THR A 686 7.87 -9.81 -25.96
CA THR A 686 6.88 -8.86 -25.44
C THR A 686 7.50 -7.76 -24.59
N SER A 687 6.80 -6.64 -24.50
CA SER A 687 7.14 -5.52 -23.61
C SER A 687 7.01 -5.90 -22.13
N ALA A 688 6.24 -6.93 -21.79
CA ALA A 688 6.22 -7.54 -20.46
C ALA A 688 7.56 -8.23 -20.13
N GLY A 689 8.10 -9.02 -21.05
CA GLY A 689 9.45 -9.61 -20.92
C GLY A 689 10.55 -8.55 -20.83
N GLU A 690 10.45 -7.47 -21.61
CA GLU A 690 11.39 -6.34 -21.51
C GLU A 690 11.31 -5.64 -20.16
N CYS A 691 10.11 -5.36 -19.62
CA CYS A 691 9.98 -4.78 -18.29
C CYS A 691 10.58 -5.68 -17.20
N TYR A 692 10.31 -6.99 -17.27
CA TYR A 692 10.91 -7.98 -16.37
C TYR A 692 12.44 -7.94 -16.40
N ARG A 693 13.06 -8.02 -17.59
CA ARG A 693 14.52 -8.00 -17.73
C ARG A 693 15.16 -6.71 -17.22
N GLN A 694 14.49 -5.58 -17.41
CA GLN A 694 14.97 -4.29 -16.93
C GLN A 694 14.88 -4.19 -15.40
N ALA A 695 13.82 -4.75 -14.79
CA ALA A 695 13.71 -4.87 -13.34
C ALA A 695 14.73 -5.86 -12.75
N ALA A 696 14.98 -6.99 -13.42
CA ALA A 696 16.00 -7.96 -13.05
C ALA A 696 17.41 -7.35 -13.11
N LYS A 697 17.74 -6.66 -14.20
CA LYS A 697 19.01 -5.92 -14.32
C LYS A 697 19.16 -4.85 -13.24
N ALA A 698 18.12 -4.04 -12.98
CA ALA A 698 18.15 -3.04 -11.92
C ALA A 698 18.27 -3.66 -10.51
N PHE A 699 17.78 -4.90 -10.33
CA PHE A 699 17.97 -5.68 -9.10
C PHE A 699 19.41 -6.22 -8.98
N GLU A 700 20.00 -6.73 -10.06
CA GLU A 700 21.41 -7.16 -10.11
C GLU A 700 22.36 -5.98 -9.85
N GLU A 701 22.15 -4.85 -10.52
CA GLU A 701 22.87 -3.59 -10.27
C GLU A 701 22.73 -3.13 -8.81
N PHE A 702 21.52 -3.22 -8.24
CA PHE A 702 21.28 -2.92 -6.83
C PHE A 702 22.01 -3.89 -5.90
N GLN A 703 22.03 -5.21 -6.16
CA GLN A 703 22.76 -6.18 -5.33
C GLN A 703 24.27 -5.98 -5.43
N ALA A 704 24.80 -5.67 -6.61
CA ALA A 704 26.21 -5.31 -6.81
C ALA A 704 26.57 -4.02 -6.04
N ALA A 705 25.71 -3.00 -6.06
CA ALA A 705 25.91 -1.77 -5.28
C ALA A 705 25.64 -1.95 -3.77
N LYS A 706 24.84 -2.96 -3.37
CA LYS A 706 24.61 -3.39 -1.98
C LYS A 706 25.77 -4.24 -1.43
N ALA A 707 26.80 -4.53 -2.24
CA ALA A 707 28.00 -5.25 -1.80
C ALA A 707 28.52 -4.67 -0.47
N PRO A 708 28.97 -5.51 0.47
CA PRO A 708 29.26 -5.07 1.83
C PRO A 708 30.46 -4.14 1.85
N GLY A 709 30.18 -2.83 1.92
CA GLY A 709 31.08 -1.90 2.61
C GLY A 709 31.26 -2.34 4.07
N GLU A 710 32.24 -1.77 4.75
CA GLU A 710 32.55 -2.08 6.15
C GLU A 710 31.34 -1.77 7.06
N ARG A 711 30.46 -2.77 7.26
CA ARG A 711 29.24 -2.63 8.05
C ARG A 711 29.60 -2.24 9.48
N GLY A 712 29.01 -1.15 9.96
CA GLY A 712 29.23 -0.59 11.28
C GLY A 712 30.31 0.49 11.37
N ALA A 713 31.17 0.67 10.35
CA ALA A 713 32.22 1.68 10.36
C ALA A 713 31.76 3.01 9.73
N ASP A 714 31.02 3.81 10.51
CA ASP A 714 30.70 5.20 10.12
C ASP A 714 31.97 6.06 10.25
N ALA A 715 32.44 6.64 9.13
CA ALA A 715 33.74 7.31 9.09
C ALA A 715 33.86 8.52 10.04
N ASP A 716 32.76 9.25 10.29
CA ASP A 716 32.77 10.40 11.20
C ASP A 716 32.89 9.94 12.66
N LEU A 717 32.16 8.87 13.02
CA LEU A 717 32.20 8.27 14.35
C LEU A 717 33.50 7.48 14.60
N MET A 718 34.06 6.83 13.59
CA MET A 718 35.40 6.22 13.67
C MET A 718 36.50 7.27 13.89
N LYS A 719 36.41 8.42 13.21
CA LYS A 719 37.34 9.54 13.42
C LYS A 719 37.21 10.12 14.83
N ALA A 720 35.97 10.32 15.31
CA ALA A 720 35.72 10.77 16.67
C ALA A 720 36.25 9.76 17.71
N TRP A 721 36.01 8.46 17.48
CA TRP A 721 36.45 7.39 18.39
C TRP A 721 37.97 7.32 18.45
N LYS A 722 38.66 7.43 17.31
CA LYS A 722 40.12 7.50 17.27
C LYS A 722 40.65 8.71 18.04
N GLY A 723 40.10 9.91 17.81
CA GLY A 723 40.50 11.10 18.55
C GLY A 723 40.31 10.95 20.06
N LEU A 724 39.21 10.32 20.50
CA LEU A 724 38.95 10.00 21.90
C LEU A 724 39.95 8.97 22.46
N CYS A 725 40.37 7.99 21.64
CA CYS A 725 41.42 7.03 22.01
C CYS A 725 42.79 7.70 22.18
N ASP A 726 43.11 8.64 21.29
CA ASP A 726 44.35 9.40 21.33
C ASP A 726 44.38 10.35 22.55
N GLU A 727 43.24 10.91 22.97
CA GLU A 727 43.09 11.78 24.15
C GLU A 727 43.17 11.02 25.49
N LEU A 728 42.43 9.90 25.61
CA LEU A 728 42.27 9.19 26.89
C LEU A 728 43.28 8.05 27.11
N GLY A 729 43.87 7.55 26.02
CA GLY A 729 44.75 6.38 26.01
C GLY A 729 44.01 5.03 26.09
N PRO A 730 44.66 3.92 25.68
CA PRO A 730 44.01 2.61 25.58
C PRO A 730 43.34 2.08 26.87
N PRO A 731 43.93 2.19 28.08
CA PRO A 731 43.34 1.63 29.29
C PRO A 731 41.99 2.26 29.66
N LYS A 732 41.84 3.58 29.48
CA LYS A 732 40.58 4.29 29.72
C LYS A 732 39.52 3.91 28.68
N CYS A 733 39.92 3.74 27.42
CA CYS A 733 38.99 3.35 26.35
C CYS A 733 38.42 1.95 26.56
N GLU A 734 39.25 0.99 27.01
CA GLU A 734 38.76 -0.35 27.36
C GLU A 734 37.93 -0.37 28.66
N ALA A 735 38.22 0.50 29.64
CA ALA A 735 37.31 0.70 30.78
C ALA A 735 35.93 1.21 30.31
N MET A 736 35.91 2.17 29.38
CA MET A 736 34.69 2.73 28.81
C MET A 736 33.90 1.72 27.95
N LYS A 737 34.57 0.88 27.15
CA LYS A 737 33.92 -0.24 26.44
C LYS A 737 33.31 -1.25 27.41
N LYS A 738 33.98 -1.58 28.51
CA LYS A 738 33.45 -2.47 29.57
C LYS A 738 32.23 -1.86 30.26
N LEU A 739 32.24 -0.56 30.53
CA LEU A 739 31.07 0.18 31.03
C LEU A 739 29.90 0.08 30.04
N ALA A 740 30.12 0.36 28.75
CA ALA A 740 29.10 0.23 27.72
C ALA A 740 28.53 -1.19 27.59
N ALA A 741 29.40 -2.22 27.73
CA ALA A 741 29.00 -3.62 27.71
C ALA A 741 28.08 -3.97 28.89
N ARG A 742 28.38 -3.45 30.10
CA ARG A 742 27.51 -3.64 31.28
C ARG A 742 26.17 -2.92 31.12
N VAL A 743 26.17 -1.66 30.71
CA VAL A 743 24.93 -0.90 30.45
C VAL A 743 24.04 -1.61 29.42
N ARG A 744 24.64 -2.30 28.43
CA ARG A 744 23.90 -3.18 27.52
C ARG A 744 23.34 -4.43 28.19
N GLY A 745 24.12 -5.07 29.04
CA GLY A 745 23.67 -6.21 29.85
C GLY A 745 22.43 -5.84 30.66
N ASP A 746 22.49 -4.71 31.36
CA ASP A 746 21.40 -4.19 32.18
C ASP A 746 20.17 -3.85 31.30
N TRP A 747 20.35 -3.13 30.19
CA TRP A 747 19.25 -2.79 29.27
C TRP A 747 18.59 -4.05 28.68
N ALA A 748 19.38 -5.01 28.21
CA ALA A 748 18.87 -6.25 27.62
C ALA A 748 18.22 -7.18 28.67
N GLN A 749 18.71 -7.16 29.91
CA GLN A 749 18.10 -7.88 31.01
C GLN A 749 16.75 -7.27 31.39
N ASN A 750 16.67 -5.95 31.56
CA ASN A 750 15.41 -5.27 31.85
C ASN A 750 14.36 -5.45 30.74
N ILE A 751 14.74 -5.45 29.46
CA ILE A 751 13.80 -5.78 28.37
C ILE A 751 13.32 -7.23 28.48
N ARG A 752 14.20 -8.19 28.76
CA ARG A 752 13.77 -9.58 29.00
C ARG A 752 12.84 -9.68 30.20
N ASP A 753 13.11 -8.98 31.29
CA ASP A 753 12.29 -9.01 32.50
C ASP A 753 10.94 -8.31 32.28
N GLY A 754 10.90 -7.26 31.45
CA GLY A 754 9.69 -6.62 30.94
C GLY A 754 8.87 -7.55 30.05
N CYS A 755 9.47 -8.17 29.02
CA CYS A 755 8.82 -9.19 28.18
C CYS A 755 8.30 -10.38 29.01
N ASN A 756 9.10 -10.89 29.95
CA ASN A 756 8.70 -11.99 30.83
C ASN A 756 7.59 -11.59 31.81
N ARG A 757 7.47 -10.30 32.16
CA ARG A 757 6.36 -9.76 32.95
C ARG A 757 5.11 -9.65 32.08
N ALA A 758 5.24 -9.02 30.92
CA ALA A 758 4.22 -8.90 29.89
C ALA A 758 3.61 -10.25 29.46
N GLU A 759 4.42 -11.30 29.29
CA GLU A 759 3.93 -12.65 28.97
C GLU A 759 3.15 -13.29 30.14
N ARG A 760 3.52 -12.98 31.39
CA ARG A 760 2.80 -13.44 32.59
C ARG A 760 1.50 -12.66 32.83
N GLU A 761 1.46 -11.38 32.50
CA GLU A 761 0.31 -10.48 32.74
C GLU A 761 -0.68 -10.48 31.56
N ALA A 762 -0.21 -10.50 30.32
CA ALA A 762 -1.04 -10.35 29.11
C ALA A 762 -1.27 -11.64 28.30
N GLY A 763 -0.77 -12.80 28.76
CA GLY A 763 -1.11 -14.11 28.20
C GLY A 763 -0.74 -14.39 26.74
N GLY A 764 0.05 -13.53 26.07
CA GLY A 764 0.45 -13.81 24.68
C GLY A 764 1.12 -12.72 23.83
N ASN A 765 1.43 -11.51 24.32
CA ASN A 765 2.16 -10.52 23.51
C ASN A 765 3.15 -9.65 24.32
N PRO A 766 4.47 -9.97 24.32
CA PRO A 766 5.46 -9.24 25.11
C PRO A 766 5.67 -7.77 24.71
N ASN A 767 5.24 -7.35 23.52
CA ASN A 767 5.39 -5.96 23.05
C ASN A 767 4.21 -5.05 23.44
N ALA A 768 3.14 -5.58 24.04
CA ALA A 768 1.90 -4.84 24.30
C ALA A 768 1.76 -4.29 25.73
N CYS A 769 2.67 -4.61 26.64
CA CYS A 769 2.45 -4.48 28.09
C CYS A 769 3.42 -3.53 28.83
N MET A 770 4.27 -2.80 28.10
CA MET A 770 4.91 -1.61 28.66
C MET A 770 4.19 -0.39 28.11
N ASP A 771 3.37 0.21 28.97
CA ASP A 771 2.92 1.59 28.82
C ASP A 771 4.09 2.48 28.37
N GLU A 772 3.88 3.30 27.34
CA GLU A 772 4.91 4.16 26.79
C GLU A 772 5.34 5.25 27.78
N GLU A 773 4.48 5.67 28.71
CA GLU A 773 4.86 6.57 29.81
C GLU A 773 5.86 5.87 30.74
N LEU A 774 5.51 4.67 31.24
CA LEU A 774 6.42 3.85 32.07
C LEU A 774 7.73 3.53 31.34
N ARG A 775 7.69 3.33 30.01
CA ARG A 775 8.88 3.12 29.19
C ARG A 775 9.74 4.38 29.08
N GLY A 776 9.11 5.55 28.91
CA GLY A 776 9.78 6.86 28.84
C GLY A 776 10.42 7.24 30.18
N GLU A 777 9.69 7.08 31.28
CA GLU A 777 10.21 7.26 32.65
C GLU A 777 11.37 6.28 32.94
N TRP A 778 11.22 5.01 32.59
CA TRP A 778 12.28 4.02 32.76
C TRP A 778 13.54 4.35 31.95
N LEU A 779 13.40 4.76 30.68
CA LEU A 779 14.53 5.21 29.86
C LEU A 779 15.22 6.42 30.48
N THR A 780 14.45 7.40 30.97
CA THR A 780 14.96 8.60 31.64
C THR A 780 15.72 8.24 32.92
N HIS A 781 15.16 7.36 33.74
CA HIS A 781 15.80 6.89 34.98
C HIS A 781 17.06 6.06 34.69
N LEU A 782 17.05 5.22 33.66
CA LEU A 782 18.23 4.46 33.22
C LEU A 782 19.32 5.39 32.69
N GLN A 783 18.98 6.36 31.85
CA GLN A 783 19.93 7.36 31.33
C GLN A 783 20.55 8.18 32.47
N LYS A 784 19.74 8.62 33.45
CA LYS A 784 20.25 9.29 34.67
C LYS A 784 21.21 8.42 35.47
N ARG A 785 20.87 7.15 35.74
CA ARG A 785 21.75 6.20 36.44
C ARG A 785 23.06 5.96 35.69
N VAL A 786 23.00 5.86 34.36
CA VAL A 786 24.16 5.71 33.50
C VAL A 786 25.03 6.98 33.56
N GLN A 787 24.43 8.18 33.53
CA GLN A 787 25.14 9.43 33.68
C GLN A 787 25.88 9.52 35.03
N GLU A 788 25.21 9.23 36.15
CA GLU A 788 25.85 9.21 37.48
C GLU A 788 27.03 8.24 37.55
N GLU A 789 26.94 7.08 36.89
CA GLU A 789 28.02 6.08 36.86
C GLU A 789 29.19 6.48 35.94
N VAL A 790 28.88 7.13 34.82
CA VAL A 790 29.83 7.71 33.87
C VAL A 790 30.65 8.82 34.54
N GLU A 791 29.98 9.72 35.27
CA GLU A 791 30.61 10.80 36.03
C GLU A 791 31.51 10.25 37.14
N ARG A 792 31.08 9.21 37.88
CA ARG A 792 31.92 8.51 38.88
C ARG A 792 33.20 7.89 38.30
N GLN A 793 33.23 7.59 37.01
CA GLN A 793 34.40 7.05 36.31
C GLN A 793 35.22 8.14 35.58
N ASN A 794 34.89 9.42 35.76
CA ASN A 794 35.48 10.57 35.06
C ASN A 794 35.37 10.47 33.52
N PHE A 795 34.22 10.02 33.03
CA PHE A 795 33.83 10.05 31.62
C PHE A 795 32.64 11.01 31.43
N THR A 796 32.29 11.31 30.17
CA THR A 796 31.03 11.98 29.82
C THR A 796 30.06 11.03 29.12
N LEU A 797 28.77 11.34 29.17
CA LEU A 797 27.73 10.51 28.54
C LEU A 797 27.96 10.41 27.02
N THR A 798 28.44 11.50 26.43
CA THR A 798 28.85 11.61 25.03
C THR A 798 30.04 10.71 24.69
N GLN A 799 31.02 10.53 25.59
CA GLN A 799 32.10 9.57 25.40
C GLN A 799 31.58 8.12 25.48
N LEU A 800 30.75 7.81 26.48
CA LEU A 800 30.16 6.48 26.63
C LEU A 800 29.30 6.09 25.42
N ALA A 801 28.52 7.03 24.88
CA ALA A 801 27.71 6.83 23.67
C ALA A 801 28.56 6.31 22.50
N LEU A 802 29.72 6.93 22.28
CA LEU A 802 30.64 6.58 21.20
C LEU A 802 31.31 5.22 21.44
N ALA A 803 31.69 4.91 22.68
CA ALA A 803 32.15 3.57 23.06
C ALA A 803 31.08 2.49 22.86
N ALA A 804 29.83 2.79 23.22
CA ALA A 804 28.70 1.88 23.04
C ALA A 804 28.40 1.62 21.56
N TRP A 805 28.47 2.66 20.71
CA TRP A 805 28.38 2.54 19.26
C TRP A 805 29.53 1.70 18.68
N HIS A 806 30.79 1.99 19.04
CA HIS A 806 31.96 1.26 18.53
C HIS A 806 31.92 -0.22 18.94
N MET A 807 31.70 -0.49 20.23
CA MET A 807 31.52 -1.84 20.76
C MET A 807 30.41 -2.60 20.01
N LYS A 808 29.27 -1.93 19.76
CA LYS A 808 28.10 -2.56 19.18
C LYS A 808 28.26 -2.88 17.70
N TYR A 809 28.68 -1.92 16.90
CA TYR A 809 28.62 -2.03 15.44
C TYR A 809 29.98 -2.35 14.81
N VAL A 810 31.08 -1.91 15.42
CA VAL A 810 32.44 -2.18 14.93
C VAL A 810 33.01 -3.45 15.56
N ASP A 811 33.23 -3.48 16.87
CA ASP A 811 33.93 -4.60 17.54
C ASP A 811 33.16 -5.93 17.43
N GLN A 812 31.82 -5.89 17.41
CA GLN A 812 30.97 -7.09 17.34
C GLN A 812 30.43 -7.41 15.93
N GLY A 813 30.62 -6.52 14.95
CA GLY A 813 30.10 -6.68 13.59
C GLY A 813 28.60 -7.03 13.54
N VAL A 814 27.77 -6.32 14.32
CA VAL A 814 26.33 -6.61 14.43
C VAL A 814 25.60 -6.23 13.13
N SER A 815 25.14 -7.25 12.41
CA SER A 815 24.12 -7.17 11.36
C SER A 815 22.73 -7.40 11.96
N LEU A 816 21.69 -6.75 11.41
CA LEU A 816 20.28 -7.05 11.73
C LEU A 816 19.86 -8.48 11.35
N GLU A 817 20.71 -9.23 10.63
CA GLU A 817 20.47 -10.62 10.22
C GLU A 817 20.80 -11.64 11.33
N LYS A 818 21.55 -11.24 12.37
CA LYS A 818 21.86 -12.11 13.53
C LYS A 818 20.79 -11.95 14.61
N LYS A 819 20.62 -12.99 15.45
CA LYS A 819 19.71 -13.03 16.62
C LYS A 819 20.16 -12.11 17.77
N ASP A 820 20.41 -10.85 17.47
CA ASP A 820 20.65 -9.82 18.47
C ASP A 820 19.28 -9.26 18.92
N PRO A 821 18.86 -9.46 20.18
CA PRO A 821 17.60 -8.91 20.68
C PRO A 821 17.65 -7.38 20.89
N SER A 822 18.79 -6.75 20.62
CA SER A 822 19.11 -5.39 21.05
C SER A 822 19.71 -4.47 19.97
N PRO A 823 19.33 -4.55 18.68
CA PRO A 823 20.08 -3.90 17.59
C PRO A 823 20.13 -2.38 17.70
N SER A 824 19.17 -1.79 18.41
CA SER A 824 19.04 -0.36 18.67
C SER A 824 19.71 0.11 19.97
N PHE A 825 20.35 -0.76 20.77
CA PHE A 825 20.84 -0.44 22.12
C PHE A 825 21.59 0.90 22.27
N PRO A 826 22.65 1.23 21.49
CA PRO A 826 23.34 2.51 21.67
C PRO A 826 22.47 3.69 21.20
N TRP A 827 21.51 3.47 20.31
CA TRP A 827 20.59 4.49 19.82
C TRP A 827 19.46 4.78 20.81
N VAL A 828 18.89 3.77 21.47
CA VAL A 828 17.76 3.96 22.40
C VAL A 828 18.17 4.77 23.63
N LEU A 829 19.42 4.65 24.10
CA LEU A 829 19.92 5.38 25.26
C LEU A 829 20.76 6.61 24.93
N PHE A 830 21.41 6.66 23.76
CA PHE A 830 22.39 7.70 23.43
C PHE A 830 22.14 8.37 22.06
N ARG A 831 20.88 8.44 21.63
CA ARG A 831 20.48 9.06 20.35
C ARG A 831 20.98 10.50 20.23
N GLU A 832 20.83 11.32 21.27
CA GLU A 832 21.20 12.73 21.18
C GLU A 832 22.72 12.91 21.08
N GLU A 833 23.49 12.14 21.82
CA GLU A 833 24.94 12.17 21.86
C GLU A 833 25.56 11.66 20.56
N LEU A 834 25.04 10.57 20.00
CA LEU A 834 25.49 10.03 18.71
C LEU A 834 25.13 10.97 17.56
N LEU A 835 23.96 11.61 17.61
CA LEU A 835 23.59 12.67 16.70
C LEU A 835 24.54 13.87 16.80
N GLN A 836 24.86 14.31 18.02
CA GLN A 836 25.81 15.39 18.24
C GLN A 836 27.19 15.04 17.67
N TRP A 837 27.76 13.86 17.94
CA TRP A 837 29.04 13.44 17.35
C TRP A 837 29.02 13.48 15.82
N LYS A 838 28.00 12.86 15.22
CA LYS A 838 27.85 12.79 13.76
C LYS A 838 27.75 14.18 13.13
N GLU A 839 27.06 15.11 13.79
CA GLU A 839 27.00 16.51 13.34
C GLU A 839 28.30 17.30 13.58
N HIS A 840 29.08 17.02 14.63
CA HIS A 840 30.35 17.71 14.88
C HIS A 840 31.42 17.31 13.86
N GLY A 841 31.38 16.09 13.33
CA GLY A 841 32.22 15.66 12.22
C GLY A 841 31.90 16.32 10.87
N GLN A 842 30.69 16.89 10.70
CA GLN A 842 30.22 17.43 9.44
C GLN A 842 30.55 18.92 9.27
N GLY A 843 31.12 19.27 8.11
CA GLY A 843 31.16 20.65 7.64
C GLY A 843 29.76 21.27 7.56
N CYS A 844 29.68 22.60 7.65
CA CYS A 844 28.49 23.39 8.04
C CYS A 844 27.14 22.64 7.89
N PRO A 845 26.44 22.38 9.01
CA PRO A 845 25.52 21.26 9.10
C PRO A 845 24.37 21.35 8.11
N LYS A 846 24.41 20.49 7.08
CA LYS A 846 23.29 20.21 6.18
C LYS A 846 21.99 19.92 6.94
N ARG A 847 22.06 19.34 8.15
CA ARG A 847 20.90 19.16 9.05
C ARG A 847 20.25 20.50 9.45
N GLN A 848 21.01 21.54 9.78
CA GLN A 848 20.45 22.85 10.16
C GLN A 848 19.82 23.56 8.95
N LEU A 849 20.44 23.48 7.76
CA LEU A 849 19.83 23.95 6.52
C LEU A 849 18.51 23.22 6.21
N ARG A 850 18.49 21.89 6.35
CA ARG A 850 17.28 21.06 6.18
C ARG A 850 16.20 21.39 7.21
N LYS A 851 16.56 21.54 8.50
CA LYS A 851 15.65 21.91 9.59
C LYS A 851 15.04 23.30 9.36
N ASN A 852 15.86 24.29 9.00
CA ASN A 852 15.40 25.63 8.68
C ASN A 852 14.49 25.63 7.44
N HIS A 853 14.84 24.91 6.38
CA HIS A 853 13.96 24.74 5.21
C HIS A 853 12.60 24.13 5.56
N ALA A 854 12.59 23.06 6.38
CA ALA A 854 11.35 22.43 6.83
C ALA A 854 10.50 23.40 7.68
N LEU A 855 11.12 24.16 8.58
CA LEU A 855 10.46 25.19 9.38
C LEU A 855 9.95 26.37 8.54
N LEU A 856 10.66 26.78 7.49
CA LEU A 856 10.23 27.82 6.55
C LEU A 856 9.08 27.34 5.65
N ARG A 857 9.06 26.07 5.25
CA ARG A 857 7.93 25.46 4.53
C ARG A 857 6.73 25.17 5.44
N LYS A 858 6.95 24.92 6.73
CA LYS A 858 5.90 24.90 7.76
C LYS A 858 5.34 26.32 7.95
N LEU A 859 6.20 27.32 8.10
CA LEU A 859 5.82 28.73 8.15
C LEU A 859 5.01 29.11 6.92
N GLN A 860 5.49 28.85 5.69
CA GLN A 860 4.76 29.16 4.44
C GLN A 860 3.34 28.58 4.40
N ARG A 861 3.19 27.30 4.75
CA ARG A 861 1.88 26.63 4.80
C ARG A 861 1.00 27.26 5.86
N ASN A 862 1.50 27.40 7.08
CA ASN A 862 0.79 28.05 8.18
C ASN A 862 0.40 29.50 7.83
N ILE A 863 1.24 30.24 7.09
CA ILE A 863 0.93 31.59 6.62
C ILE A 863 -0.21 31.54 5.58
N SER A 864 -0.10 30.70 4.55
CA SER A 864 -1.12 30.58 3.50
C SER A 864 -2.46 30.13 4.06
N GLU A 865 -2.45 29.22 5.04
CA GLU A 865 -3.64 28.79 5.76
C GLU A 865 -4.18 29.90 6.69
N ALA A 866 -3.31 30.64 7.37
CA ALA A 866 -3.71 31.76 8.23
C ALA A 866 -4.26 32.98 7.45
N MET A 867 -3.95 33.09 6.16
CA MET A 867 -4.61 34.06 5.26
C MET A 867 -6.08 33.70 5.00
N THR A 868 -6.47 32.43 5.20
CA THR A 868 -7.84 31.94 5.03
C THR A 868 -8.59 31.70 6.35
N ASP A 869 -7.88 31.68 7.47
CA ASP A 869 -8.38 31.25 8.78
C ASP A 869 -7.54 31.92 9.90
N ALA A 870 -8.11 32.89 10.62
CA ALA A 870 -7.39 33.69 11.60
C ALA A 870 -6.86 32.86 12.80
N ASP A 871 -7.53 31.76 13.16
CA ASP A 871 -7.19 30.99 14.37
C ASP A 871 -5.87 30.20 14.20
N LYS A 872 -5.38 30.08 12.96
CA LYS A 872 -4.08 29.45 12.65
C LYS A 872 -2.87 30.34 12.93
N GLU A 873 -3.04 31.57 13.41
CA GLU A 873 -1.94 32.47 13.80
C GLU A 873 -0.98 31.82 14.82
N ALA A 874 -1.50 31.01 15.76
CA ALA A 874 -0.69 30.27 16.73
C ALA A 874 0.35 29.35 16.07
N LYS A 875 -0.01 28.68 14.97
CA LYS A 875 0.88 27.80 14.20
C LYS A 875 1.97 28.59 13.46
N VAL A 876 1.69 29.83 13.05
CA VAL A 876 2.68 30.75 12.48
C VAL A 876 3.71 31.15 13.54
N LYS A 877 3.26 31.53 14.74
CA LYS A 877 4.12 31.86 15.89
C LYS A 877 5.01 30.68 16.31
N GLU A 878 4.45 29.47 16.36
CA GLU A 878 5.18 28.23 16.65
C GLU A 878 6.30 27.97 15.61
N ALA A 879 6.01 28.12 14.32
CA ALA A 879 7.00 27.97 13.25
C ALA A 879 8.12 29.03 13.32
N ILE A 880 7.79 30.29 13.63
CA ILE A 880 8.75 31.37 13.88
C ILE A 880 9.65 31.04 15.08
N GLN A 881 9.07 30.56 16.18
CA GLN A 881 9.83 30.17 17.38
C GLN A 881 10.79 29.01 17.07
N GLY A 882 10.38 28.04 16.25
CA GLY A 882 11.24 26.97 15.77
C GLY A 882 12.47 27.45 15.00
N LEU A 883 12.35 28.55 14.24
CA LEU A 883 13.47 29.15 13.50
C LEU A 883 14.52 29.78 14.43
N ARG A 884 14.21 30.06 15.70
CA ARG A 884 15.12 30.71 16.67
C ARG A 884 16.14 29.76 17.36
N GLY A 885 16.27 28.50 16.92
CA GLY A 885 17.21 27.51 17.51
C GLY A 885 18.69 27.91 17.49
N HIS A 886 19.62 27.00 17.78
CA HIS A 886 21.06 27.31 17.66
C HIS A 886 21.60 26.99 16.26
N MET A 887 22.51 27.83 15.73
CA MET A 887 23.23 27.61 14.47
C MET A 887 24.73 27.43 14.77
N LYS A 888 25.37 26.36 14.27
CA LYS A 888 26.79 26.07 14.61
C LYS A 888 27.80 27.01 13.91
N CYS A 889 27.38 27.64 12.82
CA CYS A 889 28.24 28.48 11.98
C CYS A 889 27.82 29.96 12.15
N GLN A 890 28.78 30.85 12.43
CA GLN A 890 28.51 32.28 12.66
C GLN A 890 27.82 32.93 11.45
N GLN A 891 28.36 32.74 10.24
CA GLN A 891 27.78 33.27 8.99
C GLN A 891 26.31 32.83 8.78
N CYS A 892 25.97 31.63 9.25
CA CYS A 892 24.64 31.04 9.18
C CYS A 892 23.71 31.63 10.25
N LEU A 893 24.25 31.88 11.45
CA LEU A 893 23.58 32.62 12.52
C LEU A 893 23.27 34.05 12.08
N ASP A 894 24.25 34.74 11.48
CA ASP A 894 24.12 36.11 10.97
C ASP A 894 23.05 36.19 9.87
N THR A 895 23.15 35.33 8.85
CA THR A 895 22.19 35.33 7.74
C THR A 895 20.77 34.98 8.21
N ARG A 896 20.64 34.08 9.19
CA ARG A 896 19.35 33.77 9.81
C ARG A 896 18.82 34.91 10.68
N THR A 897 19.68 35.61 11.40
CA THR A 897 19.31 36.75 12.23
C THR A 897 18.79 37.90 11.35
N LYS A 898 19.42 38.11 10.20
CA LYS A 898 18.90 38.98 9.13
C LYS A 898 17.51 38.50 8.66
N LEU A 899 17.35 37.22 8.30
CA LEU A 899 16.05 36.62 7.95
C LEU A 899 14.96 36.87 9.01
N LEU A 900 15.26 36.68 10.30
CA LEU A 900 14.31 36.91 11.38
C LEU A 900 13.97 38.40 11.57
N SER A 901 14.88 39.31 11.20
CA SER A 901 14.62 40.76 11.14
C SER A 901 13.75 41.13 9.93
N ASP A 902 14.08 40.59 8.75
CA ASP A 902 13.38 40.82 7.48
C ASP A 902 11.92 40.31 7.53
N LEU A 903 11.64 39.29 8.36
CA LEU A 903 10.28 38.76 8.60
C LEU A 903 9.36 39.67 9.45
N HIS A 904 9.82 40.85 9.89
CA HIS A 904 9.01 41.87 10.57
C HIS A 904 8.05 41.33 11.65
N LEU A 905 8.61 40.59 12.62
CA LEU A 905 7.90 39.80 13.65
C LEU A 905 6.98 40.59 14.62
N GLY A 906 6.72 41.88 14.37
CA GLY A 906 5.84 42.74 15.16
C GLY A 906 4.35 42.69 14.76
N SER A 907 4.01 42.22 13.55
CA SER A 907 2.61 41.99 13.16
C SER A 907 2.44 40.89 12.12
N TRP A 908 1.28 40.23 12.15
CA TRP A 908 0.90 39.15 11.24
C TRP A 908 0.92 39.59 9.77
N SER A 909 0.31 40.73 9.44
CA SER A 909 0.26 41.28 8.09
C SER A 909 1.67 41.55 7.54
N ALA A 910 2.54 42.19 8.34
CA ALA A 910 3.92 42.45 7.96
C ALA A 910 4.72 41.15 7.74
N ALA A 911 4.52 40.11 8.55
CA ALA A 911 5.17 38.81 8.35
C ALA A 911 4.66 38.10 7.07
N ALA A 912 3.37 38.19 6.76
CA ALA A 912 2.78 37.63 5.53
C ALA A 912 3.18 38.41 4.26
N GLU A 913 3.36 39.73 4.35
CA GLU A 913 3.92 40.56 3.27
C GLU A 913 5.41 40.32 3.09
N ALA A 914 6.20 40.26 4.17
CA ALA A 914 7.61 39.91 4.13
C ALA A 914 7.81 38.55 3.46
N VAL A 915 7.09 37.50 3.91
CA VAL A 915 7.16 36.18 3.28
C VAL A 915 6.78 36.22 1.80
N ARG A 916 5.81 37.03 1.38
CA ARG A 916 5.46 37.18 -0.05
C ARG A 916 6.53 37.92 -0.86
N GLY A 917 7.12 38.98 -0.33
CA GLY A 917 8.23 39.70 -0.98
C GLY A 917 9.48 38.83 -1.12
N ILE A 918 9.82 38.09 -0.05
CA ILE A 918 10.94 37.15 -0.01
C ILE A 918 10.67 35.93 -0.93
N ALA A 919 9.41 35.50 -1.10
CA ALA A 919 9.03 34.37 -1.94
C ALA A 919 8.97 34.66 -3.45
N GLY A 920 9.41 35.84 -3.89
CA GLY A 920 9.52 36.20 -5.30
C GLY A 920 10.56 35.38 -6.08
N ARG A 921 10.68 35.66 -7.38
CA ARG A 921 11.64 34.98 -8.29
C ARG A 921 13.12 35.29 -7.99
N GLY A 922 13.47 35.92 -6.87
CA GLY A 922 14.79 36.51 -6.62
C GLY A 922 15.09 37.70 -7.53
N GLU A 923 16.02 38.55 -7.08
CA GLU A 923 16.53 39.66 -7.88
C GLU A 923 17.49 39.13 -8.96
N VAL A 924 17.63 39.88 -10.06
CA VAL A 924 18.60 39.57 -11.13
C VAL A 924 19.76 40.53 -10.97
N GLU A 925 20.89 39.99 -10.51
CA GLU A 925 22.16 40.70 -10.34
C GLU A 925 23.04 40.44 -11.59
N GLU A 926 23.82 41.43 -12.07
CA GLU A 926 24.99 41.11 -12.90
C GLU A 926 26.12 40.70 -11.97
N VAL A 927 26.61 39.47 -12.11
CA VAL A 927 27.62 38.87 -11.24
C VAL A 927 28.83 38.47 -12.08
N ASP A 928 30.03 38.76 -11.59
CA ASP A 928 31.27 38.32 -12.22
C ASP A 928 31.39 36.80 -12.17
N CYS A 929 31.76 36.17 -13.29
CA CYS A 929 31.85 34.72 -13.42
C CYS A 929 32.88 34.09 -12.44
N GLU A 930 33.81 34.90 -11.92
CA GLU A 930 34.78 34.52 -10.89
C GLU A 930 34.14 34.30 -9.51
N GLU A 931 33.04 34.99 -9.18
CA GLU A 931 32.33 34.85 -7.90
C GLU A 931 31.42 33.63 -7.86
N LEU A 932 31.07 33.10 -9.04
CA LEU A 932 30.17 31.96 -9.17
C LEU A 932 30.90 30.63 -8.91
N ARG A 933 30.26 29.78 -8.11
CA ARG A 933 30.68 28.44 -7.71
C ARG A 933 29.76 27.40 -8.35
N PHE A 934 30.30 26.23 -8.66
CA PHE A 934 29.47 25.10 -9.10
C PHE A 934 28.74 24.46 -7.91
N ALA A 935 27.45 24.18 -8.05
CA ALA A 935 26.74 23.36 -7.08
C ALA A 935 26.89 21.85 -7.37
N LYS A 936 27.31 21.46 -8.57
CA LYS A 936 27.62 20.06 -8.93
C LYS A 936 29.13 19.79 -8.84
N ALA A 937 29.52 18.52 -8.67
CA ALA A 937 30.89 18.04 -8.91
C ALA A 937 31.14 17.64 -10.38
N PHE A 938 30.10 17.17 -11.09
CA PHE A 938 30.20 16.64 -12.47
C PHE A 938 29.11 17.22 -13.39
N ILE A 939 29.42 17.41 -14.68
CA ILE A 939 28.44 17.69 -15.74
C ILE A 939 28.67 16.80 -16.96
N SER A 940 27.61 16.53 -17.73
CA SER A 940 27.72 15.94 -19.07
C SER A 940 28.30 16.94 -20.08
N ASP A 941 28.92 16.44 -21.14
CA ASP A 941 29.41 17.20 -22.30
C ASP A 941 28.29 17.83 -23.18
N THR A 942 27.04 17.55 -22.84
CA THR A 942 25.83 17.91 -23.60
C THR A 942 24.78 18.56 -22.71
N LEU A 943 24.08 19.57 -23.26
CA LEU A 943 23.04 20.33 -22.58
C LEU A 943 21.69 19.59 -22.63
N GLU A 944 21.21 19.10 -21.49
CA GLU A 944 19.96 18.32 -21.42
C GLU A 944 18.69 19.20 -21.54
N HIS A 945 18.75 20.47 -21.10
CA HIS A 945 17.58 21.33 -20.87
C HIS A 945 17.82 22.81 -21.24
N GLY A 946 16.73 23.56 -21.43
CA GLY A 946 16.73 25.00 -21.75
C GLY A 946 16.79 25.31 -23.24
N LYS A 947 17.34 26.49 -23.60
CA LYS A 947 17.33 27.03 -24.99
C LYS A 947 18.28 26.33 -25.98
N GLN A 948 19.24 25.55 -25.50
CA GLN A 948 20.21 24.83 -26.34
C GLN A 948 20.18 23.30 -26.08
N PRO A 949 19.01 22.62 -26.11
CA PRO A 949 18.93 21.21 -25.75
C PRO A 949 19.60 20.34 -26.82
N GLY A 950 20.43 19.38 -26.39
CA GLY A 950 21.21 18.50 -27.26
C GLY A 950 22.53 19.08 -27.77
N ALA A 951 22.79 20.39 -27.62
CA ALA A 951 24.05 21.01 -28.03
C ALA A 951 25.23 20.56 -27.14
N LYS A 952 26.42 20.45 -27.72
CA LYS A 952 27.65 20.18 -26.96
C LYS A 952 28.12 21.44 -26.24
N LEU A 953 28.72 21.28 -25.06
CA LEU A 953 29.28 22.41 -24.29
C LEU A 953 30.32 23.21 -25.10
N GLN A 954 31.09 22.51 -25.94
CA GLN A 954 32.09 23.14 -26.80
C GLN A 954 31.46 24.06 -27.86
N GLU A 955 30.33 23.67 -28.44
CA GLU A 955 29.61 24.49 -29.44
C GLU A 955 29.11 25.80 -28.80
N LEU A 956 28.58 25.73 -27.57
CA LEU A 956 28.15 26.92 -26.84
C LEU A 956 29.34 27.81 -26.43
N VAL A 957 30.48 27.23 -26.04
CA VAL A 957 31.73 27.98 -25.80
C VAL A 957 32.14 28.76 -27.05
N ASP A 958 32.14 28.12 -28.22
CA ASP A 958 32.58 28.76 -29.45
C ASP A 958 31.60 29.84 -29.93
N GLN A 959 30.29 29.64 -29.75
CA GLN A 959 29.26 30.67 -29.97
C GLN A 959 29.43 31.89 -29.05
N LEU A 960 29.82 31.67 -27.79
CA LEU A 960 30.08 32.73 -26.82
C LEU A 960 31.39 33.49 -27.13
N VAL A 961 32.45 32.78 -27.51
CA VAL A 961 33.75 33.38 -27.89
C VAL A 961 33.63 34.20 -29.19
N THR A 962 32.84 33.73 -30.15
CA THR A 962 32.57 34.45 -31.42
C THR A 962 31.51 35.55 -31.30
N GLY A 963 30.82 35.66 -30.14
CA GLY A 963 29.75 36.63 -29.92
C GLY A 963 28.44 36.33 -30.66
N GLN A 964 28.28 35.12 -31.21
CA GLN A 964 27.01 34.66 -31.80
C GLN A 964 25.93 34.50 -30.73
N GLU A 965 26.31 34.02 -29.54
CA GLU A 965 25.47 34.03 -28.34
C GLU A 965 26.00 35.04 -27.33
N SER A 966 25.10 35.69 -26.59
CA SER A 966 25.48 36.72 -25.60
C SER A 966 25.43 36.18 -24.18
N PHE A 967 26.49 36.39 -23.41
CA PHE A 967 26.57 36.04 -21.97
C PHE A 967 25.35 36.54 -21.17
N ARG A 968 24.87 37.76 -21.47
CA ARG A 968 23.70 38.40 -20.84
C ARG A 968 22.36 37.71 -21.15
N LYS A 969 22.29 36.85 -22.18
CA LYS A 969 21.10 36.04 -22.50
C LYS A 969 21.09 34.70 -21.78
N LEU A 970 22.23 34.28 -21.21
CA LEU A 970 22.36 33.04 -20.45
C LEU A 970 22.01 33.28 -18.98
N GLU A 971 20.72 33.37 -18.68
CA GLU A 971 20.25 33.51 -17.30
C GLU A 971 20.64 32.27 -16.47
N LEU A 972 21.38 32.49 -15.38
CA LEU A 972 21.72 31.48 -14.38
C LEU A 972 20.84 31.66 -13.14
N THR A 973 20.68 30.61 -12.33
CA THR A 973 20.14 30.77 -10.97
C THR A 973 21.16 30.28 -9.95
N ALA A 974 21.55 31.14 -9.02
CA ALA A 974 22.49 30.85 -7.96
C ALA A 974 21.87 31.03 -6.58
N VAL A 975 22.49 30.46 -5.56
CA VAL A 975 22.06 30.59 -4.17
C VAL A 975 23.24 31.05 -3.31
N ARG A 976 23.00 32.06 -2.47
CA ARG A 976 24.04 32.63 -1.61
C ARG A 976 24.25 31.76 -0.35
N PHE A 977 25.32 30.98 -0.31
CA PHE A 977 25.70 30.13 0.82
C PHE A 977 27.05 30.58 1.36
N HIS A 978 27.13 30.90 2.67
CA HIS A 978 28.37 31.37 3.32
C HIS A 978 29.00 32.64 2.68
N GLY A 979 28.18 33.46 2.02
CA GLY A 979 28.63 34.64 1.26
C GLY A 979 28.88 34.35 -0.23
N GLU A 980 29.23 33.11 -0.58
CA GLU A 980 29.54 32.64 -1.93
C GLU A 980 28.26 32.33 -2.74
N LEU A 981 28.33 32.46 -4.08
CA LEU A 981 27.20 32.25 -4.98
C LEU A 981 27.28 30.91 -5.72
N TYR A 982 26.50 29.92 -5.30
CA TYR A 982 26.48 28.58 -5.91
C TYR A 982 25.39 28.46 -6.98
N VAL A 983 25.79 28.27 -8.25
CA VAL A 983 24.85 28.08 -9.36
C VAL A 983 24.14 26.74 -9.20
N VAL A 984 22.82 26.77 -8.95
CA VAL A 984 21.97 25.58 -8.80
C VAL A 984 21.40 25.12 -10.15
N GLU A 985 21.05 26.08 -11.01
CA GLU A 985 20.49 25.87 -12.34
C GLU A 985 21.34 26.61 -13.38
N GLY A 986 21.72 25.89 -14.45
CA GLY A 986 22.70 26.40 -15.43
C GLY A 986 24.16 26.06 -15.13
N ASN A 987 24.49 25.04 -14.31
CA ASN A 987 25.89 24.61 -14.07
C ASN A 987 26.67 24.36 -15.38
N HIS A 988 26.04 23.74 -16.37
CA HIS A 988 26.60 23.56 -17.71
C HIS A 988 26.89 24.89 -18.43
N ARG A 989 25.98 25.87 -18.34
CA ARG A 989 26.17 27.22 -18.91
C ARG A 989 27.28 27.97 -18.17
N LEU A 990 27.35 27.88 -16.84
CA LEU A 990 28.45 28.44 -16.04
C LEU A 990 29.80 27.90 -16.50
N TRP A 991 29.90 26.58 -16.78
CA TRP A 991 31.12 26.00 -17.32
C TRP A 991 31.49 26.60 -18.68
N CYS A 992 30.54 26.71 -19.61
CA CYS A 992 30.77 27.35 -20.91
C CYS A 992 31.22 28.82 -20.78
N ILE A 993 30.65 29.57 -19.83
CA ILE A 993 31.02 30.98 -19.59
C ILE A 993 32.42 31.09 -18.97
N LYS A 994 32.79 30.23 -17.99
CA LYS A 994 34.15 30.20 -17.43
C LYS A 994 35.19 29.82 -18.48
N GLU A 995 34.90 28.84 -19.33
CA GLU A 995 35.77 28.43 -20.43
C GLU A 995 35.89 29.54 -21.51
N ALA A 996 34.80 30.24 -21.84
CA ALA A 996 34.83 31.40 -22.73
C ALA A 996 35.65 32.57 -22.13
N GLN A 997 35.52 32.85 -20.83
CA GLN A 997 36.35 33.83 -20.11
C GLN A 997 37.85 33.46 -20.20
N ARG A 998 38.18 32.18 -19.99
CA ARG A 998 39.55 31.66 -20.09
C ARG A 998 40.14 31.87 -21.49
N ARG A 999 39.36 31.61 -22.56
CA ARG A 999 39.79 31.79 -23.96
C ARG A 999 39.90 33.26 -24.38
N LEU A 1000 38.96 34.10 -23.93
CA LEU A 1000 38.93 35.52 -24.27
C LEU A 1000 39.93 36.36 -23.46
N GLN A 1001 40.47 35.81 -22.36
CA GLN A 1001 41.33 36.52 -21.39
C GLN A 1001 40.71 37.83 -20.89
N LYS A 1002 39.38 37.83 -20.74
CA LYS A 1002 38.57 38.98 -20.29
C LYS A 1002 37.62 38.54 -19.19
N LYS A 1003 37.47 39.36 -18.16
CA LYS A 1003 36.42 39.18 -17.16
C LYS A 1003 35.05 39.24 -17.83
N LEU A 1004 34.22 38.26 -17.53
CA LEU A 1004 32.85 38.17 -18.02
C LEU A 1004 31.89 38.23 -16.83
N SER A 1005 30.90 39.12 -16.93
CA SER A 1005 29.77 39.18 -16.01
C SER A 1005 28.54 38.55 -16.68
N VAL A 1006 27.70 37.89 -15.90
CA VAL A 1006 26.50 37.18 -16.36
C VAL A 1006 25.29 37.59 -15.51
N SER A 1007 24.11 37.60 -16.12
CA SER A 1007 22.86 37.86 -15.41
C SER A 1007 22.48 36.63 -14.58
N VAL A 1008 22.58 36.77 -13.26
CA VAL A 1008 22.29 35.71 -12.29
C VAL A 1008 21.07 36.11 -11.48
N ARG A 1009 20.06 35.27 -11.54
CA ARG A 1009 18.95 35.29 -10.58
C ARG A 1009 19.52 34.80 -9.24
N VAL A 1010 19.57 35.67 -8.23
CA VAL A 1010 20.12 35.39 -6.88
C VAL A 1010 18.99 35.36 -5.85
N PRO A 1011 18.22 34.26 -5.76
CA PRO A 1011 17.35 34.00 -4.64
C PRO A 1011 18.12 33.80 -3.33
N ASN A 1012 17.53 34.28 -2.25
CA ASN A 1012 18.14 34.30 -0.93
C ASN A 1012 18.03 32.90 -0.26
N LEU A 1013 19.13 32.13 -0.28
CA LEU A 1013 19.17 30.68 0.05
C LEU A 1013 18.38 30.31 1.32
N TYR A 1014 18.60 31.09 2.37
CA TYR A 1014 18.14 30.78 3.73
C TYR A 1014 16.63 30.91 3.93
N PHE A 1015 15.89 31.36 2.92
CA PHE A 1015 14.44 31.53 3.01
C PHE A 1015 13.65 30.40 2.31
N GLY A 1016 14.28 29.57 1.48
CA GLY A 1016 13.68 28.33 0.96
C GLY A 1016 12.61 28.45 -0.13
N PHE A 1017 12.12 29.65 -0.44
CA PHE A 1017 11.05 29.91 -1.44
C PHE A 1017 11.48 29.84 -2.91
N ILE A 1018 12.55 29.12 -3.22
CA ILE A 1018 13.33 29.32 -4.45
C ILE A 1018 12.72 28.57 -5.63
N HIS A 1019 11.99 29.23 -6.52
CA HIS A 1019 11.40 28.54 -7.67
C HIS A 1019 12.43 28.37 -8.80
N ARG A 1020 12.61 27.14 -9.32
CA ARG A 1020 13.39 26.84 -10.53
C ARG A 1020 12.88 27.63 -11.74
N GLN A 1021 13.77 28.02 -12.66
CA GLN A 1021 13.45 28.83 -13.85
C GLN A 1021 12.31 28.23 -14.69
N GLU A 1022 12.30 26.91 -14.85
CA GLU A 1022 11.39 26.20 -15.77
C GLU A 1022 10.23 25.46 -15.05
N HIS A 1023 10.37 25.10 -13.77
CA HIS A 1023 9.50 24.10 -13.13
C HIS A 1023 8.70 24.55 -11.90
N LYS A 1024 8.87 25.78 -11.40
CA LYS A 1024 8.28 26.24 -10.11
C LYS A 1024 8.67 25.43 -8.85
N GLU A 1025 9.44 24.35 -8.97
CA GLU A 1025 9.95 23.55 -7.85
C GLU A 1025 10.93 24.32 -6.94
N PRO A 1026 11.02 24.02 -5.64
CA PRO A 1026 12.05 24.54 -4.74
C PRO A 1026 13.49 24.15 -5.14
N ALA A 1027 14.40 25.11 -5.29
CA ALA A 1027 15.80 24.88 -5.65
C ALA A 1027 16.72 24.55 -4.45
N LEU A 1028 16.27 24.76 -3.21
CA LEU A 1028 17.06 24.39 -2.02
C LEU A 1028 17.24 22.86 -1.86
N PRO A 1029 16.22 22.00 -2.06
CA PRO A 1029 16.42 20.56 -2.20
C PRO A 1029 17.47 20.19 -3.25
N TYR A 1030 17.47 20.87 -4.39
CA TYR A 1030 18.39 20.66 -5.52
C TYR A 1030 19.82 21.12 -5.21
N PHE A 1031 19.98 22.24 -4.48
CA PHE A 1031 21.26 22.64 -3.90
C PHE A 1031 21.78 21.57 -2.94
N LEU A 1032 20.97 21.16 -1.95
CA LEU A 1032 21.36 20.18 -0.93
C LEU A 1032 21.66 18.78 -1.50
N GLN A 1033 21.02 18.42 -2.62
CA GLN A 1033 21.29 17.19 -3.38
C GLN A 1033 22.64 17.23 -4.10
N ARG A 1034 23.04 18.38 -4.64
CA ARG A 1034 24.20 18.51 -5.53
C ARG A 1034 25.46 18.99 -4.83
N PHE A 1035 25.31 19.95 -3.92
CA PHE A 1035 26.42 20.57 -3.21
C PHE A 1035 27.07 19.58 -2.26
N ASP A 1036 28.30 19.19 -2.56
CA ASP A 1036 29.14 18.38 -1.69
C ASP A 1036 30.28 19.27 -1.14
N PRO A 1037 30.34 19.50 0.20
CA PRO A 1037 31.39 20.29 0.83
C PRO A 1037 32.81 19.84 0.49
N ARG A 1038 33.03 18.57 0.11
CA ARG A 1038 34.36 18.07 -0.29
C ARG A 1038 34.91 18.78 -1.53
N PHE A 1039 34.04 19.31 -2.38
CA PHE A 1039 34.39 19.97 -3.63
C PHE A 1039 34.39 21.50 -3.51
N GLU A 1040 33.75 22.09 -2.49
CA GLU A 1040 33.67 23.54 -2.20
C GLU A 1040 33.22 24.47 -3.36
N GLY A 1041 32.82 23.91 -4.51
CA GLY A 1041 32.57 24.67 -5.75
C GLY A 1041 33.81 24.91 -6.62
N LYS A 1042 34.87 24.11 -6.44
CA LYS A 1042 36.05 23.98 -7.32
C LYS A 1042 35.65 23.56 -8.74
N GLU A 1043 36.61 23.51 -9.65
CA GLU A 1043 36.34 23.17 -11.06
C GLU A 1043 35.55 21.86 -11.22
N VAL A 1044 34.55 21.91 -12.09
CA VAL A 1044 33.68 20.78 -12.42
C VAL A 1044 34.34 19.91 -13.50
N GLU A 1045 34.35 18.60 -13.27
CA GLU A 1045 34.76 17.64 -14.28
C GLU A 1045 33.65 17.44 -15.33
N VAL A 1046 34.03 17.53 -16.60
CA VAL A 1046 33.14 17.24 -17.74
C VAL A 1046 33.25 15.75 -18.07
N GLN A 1047 32.17 15.01 -17.84
CA GLN A 1047 32.06 13.62 -18.25
C GLN A 1047 31.67 13.57 -19.73
N VAL A 1048 32.61 13.14 -20.57
CA VAL A 1048 32.34 12.82 -21.98
C VAL A 1048 31.51 11.55 -22.03
N LEU A 1049 30.23 11.69 -22.40
CA LEU A 1049 29.37 10.54 -22.65
C LEU A 1049 29.77 9.93 -24.00
N ASN A 1050 30.66 8.95 -23.96
CA ASN A 1050 31.00 8.12 -25.12
C ASN A 1050 29.76 7.32 -25.55
N ASN A 1051 28.91 7.94 -26.37
CA ASN A 1051 27.84 7.30 -27.13
C ASN A 1051 28.41 6.45 -28.29
N GLU A 1052 29.50 5.73 -28.04
CA GLU A 1052 29.93 4.65 -28.91
C GLU A 1052 28.94 3.50 -28.72
N SER A 1053 28.00 3.37 -29.65
CA SER A 1053 27.28 2.12 -29.90
C SER A 1053 28.29 0.95 -29.90
N PRO A 1054 27.94 -0.24 -29.40
CA PRO A 1054 28.88 -1.36 -29.31
C PRO A 1054 29.50 -1.63 -30.69
N LYS A 1055 30.79 -1.30 -30.84
CA LYS A 1055 31.52 -1.56 -32.08
C LYS A 1055 31.57 -3.07 -32.27
N ALA A 1056 31.03 -3.54 -33.38
CA ALA A 1056 31.26 -4.90 -33.83
C ALA A 1056 32.77 -5.09 -33.99
N THR A 1057 33.31 -6.17 -33.43
CA THR A 1057 34.72 -6.53 -33.56
C THR A 1057 35.06 -6.80 -35.02
N GLU A 1058 35.83 -5.90 -35.63
CA GLU A 1058 36.44 -6.13 -36.93
C GLU A 1058 37.52 -7.23 -36.81
N HIS A 1059 37.50 -8.17 -37.74
CA HIS A 1059 38.59 -9.11 -37.97
C HIS A 1059 39.19 -8.80 -39.34
N ASP A 1060 40.50 -8.54 -39.39
CA ASP A 1060 41.25 -8.27 -40.61
C ASP A 1060 41.15 -9.39 -41.64
N SER A 1061 41.02 -9.04 -42.93
CA SER A 1061 42.02 -9.45 -43.94
C SER A 1061 41.79 -8.84 -45.34
N GLN A 1062 42.65 -7.88 -45.67
CA GLN A 1062 43.33 -7.60 -46.95
C GLN A 1062 42.90 -8.28 -48.28
N LEU A 1063 42.92 -7.43 -49.34
CA LEU A 1063 43.31 -7.68 -50.75
C LEU A 1063 42.41 -8.56 -51.66
N GLY A 1064 42.02 -8.01 -52.82
CA GLY A 1064 41.40 -8.80 -53.90
C GLY A 1064 40.74 -7.98 -55.03
N THR A 1065 41.52 -7.58 -56.03
CA THR A 1065 41.14 -6.79 -57.21
C THR A 1065 40.05 -7.39 -58.14
N GLY A 1066 39.08 -6.56 -58.54
CA GLY A 1066 38.88 -6.25 -59.98
C GLY A 1066 37.79 -6.95 -60.82
N ALA A 1067 37.44 -6.28 -61.92
CA ALA A 1067 36.72 -6.75 -63.13
C ALA A 1067 35.18 -6.99 -63.10
N SER A 1068 34.45 -5.94 -63.48
CA SER A 1068 33.39 -5.90 -64.53
C SER A 1068 32.98 -7.22 -65.23
N GLN A 1069 31.69 -7.48 -65.54
CA GLN A 1069 31.01 -6.87 -66.69
C GLN A 1069 29.48 -7.19 -66.79
N GLN A 1070 28.76 -6.28 -67.47
CA GLN A 1070 27.60 -6.49 -68.37
C GLN A 1070 26.24 -7.03 -67.86
N ARG A 1071 25.20 -6.23 -68.14
CA ARG A 1071 23.78 -6.64 -68.30
C ARG A 1071 23.57 -7.23 -69.71
N PRO A 1072 22.50 -8.02 -69.96
CA PRO A 1072 21.29 -7.45 -70.59
C PRO A 1072 20.00 -7.87 -69.83
N SER A 1073 18.98 -7.04 -69.57
CA SER A 1073 18.11 -6.21 -70.42
C SER A 1073 16.73 -6.88 -70.68
N CYS A 1074 15.78 -6.09 -71.22
CA CYS A 1074 14.48 -6.50 -71.78
C CYS A 1074 13.27 -6.60 -70.78
N PRO A 1075 11.99 -6.47 -71.24
CA PRO A 1075 11.42 -5.14 -71.46
C PRO A 1075 9.92 -4.99 -71.07
N LYS A 1076 9.33 -3.86 -71.51
CA LYS A 1076 7.89 -3.61 -71.80
C LYS A 1076 6.97 -3.23 -70.64
N CYS A 1077 7.12 -1.96 -70.31
CA CYS A 1077 6.08 -0.92 -70.18
C CYS A 1077 4.62 -1.19 -70.57
N GLY A 1078 3.74 -0.40 -69.92
CA GLY A 1078 2.36 -0.10 -70.28
C GLY A 1078 1.49 0.02 -69.02
N GLY A 1079 0.87 1.15 -68.66
CA GLY A 1079 0.78 2.46 -69.30
C GLY A 1079 -0.54 3.13 -68.86
N GLY A 1080 -0.57 4.43 -68.58
CA GLY A 1080 -1.81 5.12 -68.18
C GLY A 1080 -1.61 6.31 -67.25
N MET A 1081 -1.44 7.50 -67.84
CA MET A 1081 -1.62 8.80 -67.14
C MET A 1081 -3.11 9.00 -66.85
N VAL A 1082 -3.53 9.81 -65.89
CA VAL A 1082 -3.66 11.28 -65.96
C VAL A 1082 -3.90 11.74 -64.51
N GLU A 1083 -3.00 12.55 -63.91
CA GLU A 1083 -2.99 14.03 -63.95
C GLU A 1083 -4.32 14.63 -63.46
N ARG A 1084 -4.43 15.70 -62.67
CA ARG A 1084 -3.61 16.76 -62.04
C ARG A 1084 -4.64 17.49 -61.12
N ALA A 1085 -4.41 18.44 -60.23
CA ALA A 1085 -3.32 19.34 -59.81
C ALA A 1085 -3.78 19.90 -58.42
N ASN A 1086 -3.04 20.68 -57.63
CA ASN A 1086 -1.68 21.24 -57.68
C ASN A 1086 -1.25 21.41 -56.20
N ARG A 1087 0.01 21.12 -55.83
CA ARG A 1087 1.10 22.10 -55.61
C ARG A 1087 0.75 23.22 -54.61
N SER A 1088 1.60 23.56 -53.64
CA SER A 1088 3.06 23.71 -53.77
C SER A 1088 3.78 23.35 -52.45
N ARG A 1089 4.74 22.41 -52.47
CA ARG A 1089 6.22 22.63 -52.50
C ARG A 1089 6.80 22.97 -51.12
N TRP A 1090 7.36 21.98 -50.40
CA TRP A 1090 8.64 21.26 -50.63
C TRP A 1090 9.85 22.18 -50.36
N VAL A 1091 10.94 21.76 -49.71
CA VAL A 1091 11.96 20.77 -50.15
C VAL A 1091 12.88 20.42 -48.95
N LYS A 1092 13.57 19.26 -48.76
CA LYS A 1092 13.53 17.86 -49.30
C LYS A 1092 14.79 17.10 -48.74
N VAL A 1093 14.94 15.81 -49.10
CA VAL A 1093 16.19 14.98 -49.17
C VAL A 1093 16.56 14.22 -47.89
N LEU A 1094 16.83 12.89 -47.85
CA LEU A 1094 16.60 11.72 -48.75
C LEU A 1094 16.52 10.48 -47.80
N GLY A 1095 15.75 9.41 -48.06
CA GLY A 1095 16.08 8.26 -48.93
C GLY A 1095 16.79 7.12 -48.15
N LEU A 1096 16.55 5.82 -48.31
CA LEU A 1096 15.71 5.07 -49.28
C LEU A 1096 15.44 3.64 -48.73
N ARG A 1097 14.33 2.99 -49.13
CA ARG A 1097 14.04 1.56 -48.88
C ARG A 1097 14.78 0.66 -49.88
N GLN A 1098 15.06 -0.60 -49.50
CA GLN A 1098 14.84 -1.72 -50.43
C GLN A 1098 14.50 -3.05 -49.72
N LEU A 1099 13.90 -3.95 -50.50
CA LEU A 1099 13.30 -5.24 -50.13
C LEU A 1099 13.86 -6.26 -51.13
N LEU A 1100 14.15 -7.50 -50.71
CA LEU A 1100 13.80 -8.74 -51.43
C LEU A 1100 14.30 -10.02 -50.74
N CYS A 1101 13.60 -11.13 -50.99
CA CYS A 1101 13.88 -12.49 -50.53
C CYS A 1101 14.97 -13.18 -51.39
N PHE A 1102 15.57 -14.29 -50.93
CA PHE A 1102 15.67 -15.52 -51.74
C PHE A 1102 16.05 -16.81 -50.94
N ARG A 1103 16.02 -17.92 -51.68
CA ARG A 1103 16.17 -19.37 -51.40
C ARG A 1103 17.43 -19.87 -52.17
N VAL A 1104 18.13 -20.99 -51.93
CA VAL A 1104 17.92 -22.26 -51.17
C VAL A 1104 19.31 -22.85 -50.77
N GLN A 1105 19.32 -23.94 -49.99
CA GLN A 1105 20.15 -25.17 -50.15
C GLN A 1105 21.51 -25.40 -49.44
N TRP A 1106 21.46 -26.33 -48.47
CA TRP A 1106 22.24 -27.58 -48.30
C TRP A 1106 23.78 -27.62 -48.21
N TYR A 1107 24.28 -28.32 -47.17
CA TYR A 1107 25.40 -29.28 -47.25
C TYR A 1107 25.17 -30.45 -46.26
N GLU A 1108 25.80 -31.60 -46.49
CA GLU A 1108 25.48 -32.89 -45.85
C GLU A 1108 26.50 -33.37 -44.79
N LYS A 1109 25.99 -34.01 -43.69
CA LYS A 1109 26.40 -35.27 -43.00
C LYS A 1109 27.90 -35.64 -42.74
N PRO A 1110 28.22 -36.69 -41.92
CA PRO A 1110 27.38 -37.57 -41.07
C PRO A 1110 27.84 -37.73 -39.60
N SER A 1111 27.01 -38.35 -38.75
CA SER A 1111 27.33 -39.64 -38.07
C SER A 1111 26.11 -40.21 -37.32
N ARG A 1112 26.22 -41.47 -36.87
CA ARG A 1112 25.11 -42.39 -36.53
C ARG A 1112 24.78 -42.46 -35.03
N SER A 1113 23.53 -42.76 -34.69
CA SER A 1113 23.18 -44.01 -34.00
C SER A 1113 21.67 -44.27 -34.03
N ASP A 1114 21.30 -45.55 -34.11
CA ASP A 1114 19.94 -46.09 -34.13
C ASP A 1114 19.27 -45.94 -32.72
N CYS A 1115 17.95 -46.04 -32.52
CA CYS A 1115 17.13 -47.24 -32.72
C CYS A 1115 15.61 -46.97 -32.77
N GLY A 1116 14.89 -47.72 -33.63
CA GLY A 1116 13.63 -48.37 -33.23
C GLY A 1116 12.30 -47.59 -33.39
N PRO A 1117 11.29 -48.13 -34.11
CA PRO A 1117 10.05 -47.39 -34.40
C PRO A 1117 8.79 -47.93 -33.71
N THR A 1118 7.70 -47.15 -33.73
CA THR A 1118 6.34 -47.71 -33.85
C THR A 1118 5.42 -46.73 -34.59
N LYS A 1119 4.54 -47.29 -35.43
CA LYS A 1119 3.60 -46.55 -36.30
C LYS A 1119 2.36 -46.12 -35.50
N LEU A 1120 1.63 -45.11 -35.98
CA LEU A 1120 0.24 -45.27 -36.44
C LEU A 1120 -0.34 -43.98 -37.07
N ASP A 1121 -0.76 -44.14 -38.32
CA ASP A 1121 -1.90 -43.58 -39.04
C ASP A 1121 -2.24 -42.07 -39.01
N THR A 1122 -2.03 -41.48 -40.19
CA THR A 1122 -2.83 -40.39 -40.77
C THR A 1122 -4.34 -40.69 -40.77
N VAL A 1123 -5.15 -39.73 -40.37
CA VAL A 1123 -6.52 -39.55 -40.85
C VAL A 1123 -6.67 -38.10 -41.31
N ASP A 1124 -6.86 -37.91 -42.61
CA ASP A 1124 -7.34 -36.64 -43.17
C ASP A 1124 -8.78 -36.39 -42.75
N LEU A 1125 -9.14 -35.15 -42.42
CA LEU A 1125 -10.47 -34.61 -42.71
C LEU A 1125 -10.50 -33.08 -42.66
N LEU A 1126 -10.85 -32.49 -43.80
CA LEU A 1126 -11.20 -31.09 -43.97
C LEU A 1126 -12.65 -30.85 -43.54
N ALA A 1127 -12.87 -29.85 -42.68
CA ALA A 1127 -14.10 -29.05 -42.58
C ALA A 1127 -13.80 -27.75 -41.80
#